data_AF-A0A7V8YAF9-F1
#
_entry.id   AF-A0A7V8YAF9-F1
#
_cell.length_a   1.000
_cell.length_b   1.000
_cell.length_c   1.000
_cell.angle_alpha   90.00
_cell.angle_beta   90.00
_cell.angle_gamma   90.00
#
_symmetry.space_group_name_H-M   'P 1'
#
loop_
_entity.id
_entity.type
_entity.pdbx_description
1 polymer ?
#
loop_
_entity_poly.entity_id
_entity_poly.type
_entity_poly.pdbx_seq_one_letter_code
_entity_poly.pdbx_strand_id
1 'polypeptide(L)'
;MTDELALDINGQSVTVNAAPDETLLDVLREHLGLLAAKDACQPEGYCGCCTVLVDGRARVACSQPAATFAGKKIVTLEGLSDQQREAFAIAFSATGASQCGFCSPGIVVKAVNLLEKDHEPSRETVGKALAGNLCRCTGYVKVIDAVQMAGRILEGDEQPHLDYSGRIGSRTPKYEGFELALGLKPFINDMTVEDMLHGALRFSDHPRGVVKSIDTSRASAMEGVVAIALADDVPGERSVGAIVDDWPVLVAEGETTRCVGDALAAVAAKSRHAARAAAAAIDVEYEVLDPVVDPERAMEAGAHRVHERGNVLESHVIDRGDADGALAASAHVVTETFETQRIEHAFLEPEASLALPGENEMRVFSGGQGIWDDRRQIARILGVPESEVRVTLVSNGGAFGAKEDLGINGQAALLCRMTGAPVKLTLSRDESIRMHSKRHPLKMTYSVGCDEDGRLTAVKARILGDTGAYASVGGKVLQRACGHSCSAYEVPNVYVEAHAIYTNNPPCGAMRGFGSNQANFAMEGCLDRLAQEVGIDGWDIRWRNALEVGSIFGTGQVLGEGVGFKRCLEAVKDAYKSARYAGIAGAVKNVGVGNGLPEYGRASVEVREDGSLLVRHSWTEMGQGVHTVLQQVACEELASVGVELKNISVRVDTEREFPTGQTTASRGTFLGGLAVKRACEKLKEELNGSLLSELAGKEFTAEIDFKVTQPMDDPNLERSHICFGWGVQVAILGDDGKLQKVVAAHDVGKVMNRNLLEGQIEGSVHMGLGHSLTEEFVVEGGYIKTPTLKSQGIIPAKGMPE
;
A
#
# COMPACT_ATOMS: atom_id res chain seq x y z
N MET A 1 7.39 -11.59 -39.34
CA MET A 1 7.34 -13.07 -39.34
C MET A 1 7.86 -13.50 -37.99
N THR A 2 7.00 -14.12 -37.17
CA THR A 2 7.39 -14.74 -35.90
C THR A 2 8.09 -16.06 -36.22
N ASP A 3 9.36 -16.19 -35.84
CA ASP A 3 10.07 -17.46 -35.96
C ASP A 3 9.67 -18.37 -34.80
N GLU A 4 9.48 -19.67 -35.06
CA GLU A 4 9.26 -20.66 -34.01
C GLU A 4 10.47 -20.72 -33.07
N LEU A 5 10.25 -20.40 -31.79
CA LEU A 5 11.29 -20.43 -30.75
C LEU A 5 11.16 -21.70 -29.91
N ALA A 6 12.18 -22.55 -29.96
CA ALA A 6 12.27 -23.75 -29.13
C ALA A 6 13.02 -23.48 -27.81
N LEU A 7 12.43 -23.88 -26.68
CA LEU A 7 12.97 -23.73 -25.32
C LEU A 7 12.88 -25.05 -24.54
N ASP A 8 13.75 -25.24 -23.55
CA ASP A 8 13.65 -26.32 -22.55
C ASP A 8 13.20 -25.71 -21.23
N ILE A 9 11.91 -25.89 -20.88
CA ILE A 9 11.27 -25.34 -19.70
C ILE A 9 10.82 -26.49 -18.81
N ASN A 10 11.27 -26.51 -17.55
CA ASN A 10 10.92 -27.52 -16.55
C ASN A 10 11.17 -28.97 -17.05
N GLY A 11 12.20 -29.17 -17.88
CA GLY A 11 12.55 -30.46 -18.47
C GLY A 11 11.71 -30.87 -19.67
N GLN A 12 10.87 -29.97 -20.20
CA GLN A 12 10.05 -30.18 -21.40
C GLN A 12 10.51 -29.26 -22.53
N SER A 13 10.65 -29.84 -23.73
CA SER A 13 10.88 -29.05 -24.93
C SER A 13 9.56 -28.44 -25.40
N VAL A 14 9.51 -27.11 -25.48
CA VAL A 14 8.34 -26.33 -25.91
C VAL A 14 8.71 -25.48 -27.11
N THR A 15 7.76 -25.25 -28.02
CA THR A 15 7.92 -24.35 -29.17
C THR A 15 6.82 -23.31 -29.12
N VAL A 16 7.19 -22.02 -29.24
CA VAL A 16 6.26 -20.89 -29.17
C VAL A 16 6.48 -19.92 -30.33
N ASN A 17 5.42 -19.23 -30.74
CA ASN A 17 5.49 -18.15 -31.73
C ASN A 17 5.60 -16.81 -31.00
N ALA A 18 6.81 -16.45 -30.58
CA ALA A 18 7.08 -15.21 -29.85
C ALA A 18 7.56 -14.09 -30.79
N ALA A 19 7.16 -12.85 -30.51
CA ALA A 19 7.72 -11.67 -31.16
C ALA A 19 9.19 -11.46 -30.77
N PRO A 20 10.04 -10.86 -31.62
CA PRO A 20 11.47 -10.73 -31.35
C PRO A 20 11.84 -9.98 -30.06
N ASP A 21 10.97 -9.10 -29.59
CA ASP A 21 11.14 -8.28 -28.39
C ASP A 21 10.45 -8.85 -27.15
N GLU A 22 9.66 -9.92 -27.27
CA GLU A 22 9.08 -10.60 -26.12
C GLU A 22 10.18 -11.20 -25.22
N THR A 23 10.09 -10.90 -23.94
CA THR A 23 11.04 -11.36 -22.93
C THR A 23 10.77 -12.81 -22.56
N LEU A 24 11.71 -13.46 -21.87
CA LEU A 24 11.43 -14.79 -21.31
C LEU A 24 10.20 -14.76 -20.38
N LEU A 25 9.98 -13.66 -19.65
CA LEU A 25 8.81 -13.53 -18.78
C LEU A 25 7.50 -13.52 -19.57
N ASP A 26 7.45 -12.82 -20.70
CA ASP A 26 6.27 -12.80 -21.57
C ASP A 26 5.96 -14.20 -22.08
N VAL A 27 6.99 -14.93 -22.55
CA VAL A 27 6.83 -16.33 -23.00
C VAL A 27 6.32 -17.24 -21.89
N LEU A 28 6.92 -17.17 -20.70
CA LEU A 28 6.51 -18.02 -19.57
C LEU A 28 5.03 -17.78 -19.19
N ARG A 29 4.61 -16.52 -19.13
CA ARG A 29 3.28 -16.15 -18.64
C ARG A 29 2.19 -16.21 -19.70
N GLU A 30 2.42 -15.55 -20.84
CA GLU A 30 1.40 -15.35 -21.87
C GLU A 30 1.27 -16.56 -22.81
N HIS A 31 2.37 -17.28 -23.07
CA HIS A 31 2.35 -18.43 -24.00
C HIS A 31 2.25 -19.78 -23.29
N LEU A 32 2.85 -19.92 -22.10
CA LEU A 32 2.93 -21.21 -21.40
C LEU A 32 2.07 -21.30 -20.13
N GLY A 33 1.49 -20.20 -19.65
CA GLY A 33 0.67 -20.18 -18.43
C GLY A 33 1.45 -20.50 -17.14
N LEU A 34 2.77 -20.27 -17.13
CA LEU A 34 3.63 -20.43 -15.96
C LEU A 34 3.71 -19.10 -15.20
N LEU A 35 2.86 -18.98 -14.17
CA LEU A 35 2.50 -17.71 -13.53
C LEU A 35 3.27 -17.42 -12.24
N ALA A 36 4.09 -18.35 -11.74
CA ALA A 36 4.83 -18.13 -10.49
C ALA A 36 5.87 -17.01 -10.66
N ALA A 37 6.52 -16.89 -11.82
CA ALA A 37 7.34 -15.73 -12.15
C ALA A 37 6.43 -14.50 -12.33
N LYS A 38 6.56 -13.51 -11.44
CA LYS A 38 5.67 -12.35 -11.40
C LYS A 38 6.21 -11.17 -12.20
N ASP A 39 5.32 -10.50 -12.94
CA ASP A 39 5.61 -9.22 -13.61
C ASP A 39 5.42 -8.05 -12.64
N ALA A 40 6.54 -7.48 -12.21
CA ALA A 40 6.61 -6.37 -11.25
C ALA A 40 7.24 -5.11 -11.83
N CYS A 41 8.43 -5.29 -12.42
CA CYS A 41 9.31 -4.21 -12.87
C CYS A 41 9.75 -4.38 -14.31
N GLN A 42 9.07 -5.21 -15.12
CA GLN A 42 9.48 -5.48 -16.49
C GLN A 42 9.60 -4.15 -17.27
N PRO A 43 10.69 -3.94 -18.05
CA PRO A 43 11.83 -4.85 -18.31
C PRO A 43 13.08 -4.58 -17.46
N GLU A 44 12.99 -3.83 -16.35
CA GLU A 44 14.15 -3.35 -15.57
C GLU A 44 15.08 -4.45 -15.02
N GLY A 45 14.55 -5.66 -14.78
CA GLY A 45 15.34 -6.76 -14.21
C GLY A 45 15.86 -6.54 -12.79
N TYR A 46 15.23 -5.64 -12.01
CA TYR A 46 15.73 -5.19 -10.71
C TYR A 46 15.07 -5.87 -9.49
N CYS A 47 13.74 -6.05 -9.51
CA CYS A 47 13.00 -6.47 -8.31
C CYS A 47 13.14 -7.96 -7.94
N GLY A 48 13.56 -8.81 -8.88
CA GLY A 48 13.70 -10.26 -8.66
C GLY A 48 12.40 -11.08 -8.58
N CYS A 49 11.21 -10.49 -8.73
CA CYS A 49 9.94 -11.23 -8.64
C CYS A 49 9.75 -12.27 -9.76
N CYS A 50 10.43 -12.10 -10.90
CA CYS A 50 10.43 -13.01 -12.04
C CYS A 50 11.65 -13.96 -12.07
N THR A 51 12.27 -14.23 -10.91
CA THR A 51 13.47 -15.07 -10.86
C THR A 51 13.15 -16.51 -11.28
N VAL A 52 13.94 -17.04 -12.20
CA VAL A 52 13.96 -18.44 -12.66
C VAL A 52 15.39 -18.98 -12.57
N LEU A 53 15.56 -20.30 -12.64
CA LEU A 53 16.89 -20.90 -12.82
C LEU A 53 17.17 -21.10 -14.30
N VAL A 54 18.34 -20.66 -14.76
CA VAL A 54 18.84 -20.88 -16.12
C VAL A 54 20.18 -21.60 -15.99
N ASP A 55 20.25 -22.84 -16.49
CA ASP A 55 21.40 -23.75 -16.35
C ASP A 55 21.88 -23.82 -14.88
N GLY A 56 20.94 -23.97 -13.95
CA GLY A 56 21.22 -24.06 -12.50
C GLY A 56 21.65 -22.74 -11.85
N ARG A 57 21.40 -21.58 -12.48
CA ARG A 57 21.74 -20.25 -11.91
C ARG A 57 20.52 -19.34 -11.89
N ALA A 58 20.27 -18.68 -10.77
CA ALA A 58 19.20 -17.70 -10.68
C ALA A 58 19.40 -16.52 -11.65
N ARG A 59 18.37 -16.22 -12.45
CA ARG A 59 18.30 -15.12 -13.42
C ARG A 59 16.90 -14.51 -13.41
N VAL A 60 16.81 -13.22 -13.72
CA VAL A 60 15.52 -12.55 -13.96
C VAL A 60 15.04 -12.88 -15.38
N ALA A 61 13.75 -13.13 -15.55
CA ALA A 61 13.17 -13.47 -16.85
C ALA A 61 12.76 -12.24 -17.70
N CYS A 62 12.65 -11.05 -17.10
CA CYS A 62 12.00 -9.90 -17.73
C CYS A 62 12.93 -8.94 -18.51
N SER A 63 14.25 -9.14 -18.51
CA SER A 63 15.19 -8.12 -19.03
C SER A 63 15.83 -8.45 -20.37
N GLN A 64 15.63 -9.67 -20.89
CA GLN A 64 16.22 -10.11 -22.16
C GLN A 64 15.17 -10.82 -23.03
N PRO A 65 15.25 -10.67 -24.36
CA PRO A 65 14.39 -11.41 -25.28
C PRO A 65 14.48 -12.92 -25.08
N ALA A 66 13.35 -13.62 -25.21
CA ALA A 66 13.24 -15.06 -24.99
C ALA A 66 14.22 -15.86 -25.86
N ALA A 67 14.48 -15.42 -27.09
CA ALA A 67 15.44 -16.04 -28.01
C ALA A 67 16.86 -16.16 -27.44
N THR A 68 17.25 -15.29 -26.49
CA THR A 68 18.56 -15.33 -25.80
C THR A 68 18.73 -16.59 -24.93
N PHE A 69 17.63 -17.28 -24.64
CA PHE A 69 17.59 -18.49 -23.81
C PHE A 69 17.42 -19.79 -24.60
N ALA A 70 17.38 -19.73 -25.93
CA ALA A 70 17.37 -20.91 -26.77
C ALA A 70 18.54 -21.86 -26.44
N GLY A 71 18.23 -23.15 -26.29
CA GLY A 71 19.21 -24.19 -25.93
C GLY A 71 19.64 -24.22 -24.45
N LYS A 72 19.13 -23.34 -23.60
CA LYS A 72 19.37 -23.35 -22.15
C LYS A 72 18.27 -24.11 -21.41
N LYS A 73 18.59 -24.66 -20.25
CA LYS A 73 17.60 -25.30 -19.36
C LYS A 73 17.02 -24.26 -18.41
N ILE A 74 15.70 -24.06 -18.47
CA ILE A 74 14.99 -23.11 -17.61
C ILE A 74 14.15 -23.89 -16.61
N VAL A 75 14.24 -23.55 -15.34
CA VAL A 75 13.39 -24.09 -14.27
C VAL A 75 12.68 -22.95 -13.54
N THR A 76 11.35 -22.97 -13.57
CA THR A 76 10.48 -22.06 -12.82
C THR A 76 10.13 -22.66 -11.45
N LEU A 77 9.39 -21.94 -10.60
CA LEU A 77 8.94 -22.48 -9.32
C LEU A 77 8.07 -23.74 -9.51
N GLU A 78 7.25 -23.76 -10.55
CA GLU A 78 6.41 -24.90 -10.93
C GLU A 78 7.21 -26.16 -11.27
N GLY A 79 8.46 -26.00 -11.73
CA GLY A 79 9.37 -27.09 -12.04
C GLY A 79 10.26 -27.56 -10.87
N LEU A 80 10.14 -26.95 -9.69
CA LEU A 80 10.85 -27.40 -8.49
C LEU A 80 10.28 -28.71 -7.96
N SER A 81 11.09 -29.45 -7.18
CA SER A 81 10.63 -30.70 -6.55
C SER A 81 9.54 -30.43 -5.52
N ASP A 82 8.69 -31.43 -5.25
CA ASP A 82 7.65 -31.33 -4.22
C ASP A 82 8.26 -31.06 -2.84
N GLN A 83 9.38 -31.72 -2.52
CA GLN A 83 10.10 -31.52 -1.27
C GLN A 83 10.59 -30.06 -1.12
N GLN A 84 11.12 -29.45 -2.19
CA GLN A 84 11.52 -28.04 -2.17
C GLN A 84 10.31 -27.12 -1.96
N ARG A 85 9.23 -27.33 -2.73
CA ARG A 85 8.02 -26.51 -2.60
C ARG A 85 7.41 -26.61 -1.21
N GLU A 86 7.29 -27.82 -0.66
CA GLU A 86 6.74 -28.06 0.66
C GLU A 86 7.60 -27.41 1.76
N ALA A 87 8.93 -27.59 1.73
CA ALA A 87 9.83 -27.00 2.71
C ALA A 87 9.69 -25.46 2.77
N PHE A 88 9.64 -24.81 1.61
CA PHE A 88 9.46 -23.36 1.53
C PHE A 88 8.07 -22.91 1.97
N ALA A 89 7.01 -23.63 1.59
CA ALA A 89 5.65 -23.28 1.98
C ALA A 89 5.46 -23.36 3.51
N ILE A 90 6.02 -24.39 4.15
CA ILE A 90 6.02 -24.55 5.60
C ILE A 90 6.83 -23.44 6.26
N ALA A 91 8.08 -23.22 5.82
CA ALA A 91 8.97 -22.24 6.43
C ALA A 91 8.43 -20.80 6.33
N PHE A 92 7.86 -20.43 5.18
CA PHE A 92 7.25 -19.11 4.99
C PHE A 92 5.99 -18.94 5.85
N SER A 93 5.18 -20.00 5.99
CA SER A 93 3.97 -19.97 6.81
C SER A 93 4.27 -19.90 8.30
N ALA A 94 5.29 -20.63 8.77
CA ALA A 94 5.72 -20.64 10.17
C ALA A 94 6.21 -19.27 10.64
N THR A 95 7.02 -18.62 9.81
CA THR A 95 7.69 -17.34 10.12
C THR A 95 6.80 -16.12 9.86
N GLY A 96 5.84 -16.23 8.93
CA GLY A 96 5.09 -15.11 8.40
C GLY A 96 5.85 -14.32 7.33
N ALA A 97 6.75 -14.97 6.58
CA ALA A 97 7.56 -14.35 5.52
C ALA A 97 6.75 -13.88 4.30
N SER A 98 5.51 -14.37 4.13
CA SER A 98 4.58 -13.88 3.10
C SER A 98 3.55 -12.92 3.70
N GLN A 99 3.67 -11.64 3.35
CA GLN A 99 2.58 -10.67 3.51
C GLN A 99 1.73 -10.62 2.24
N CYS A 100 1.98 -9.71 1.29
CA CYS A 100 1.20 -9.67 0.04
C CYS A 100 1.44 -10.91 -0.84
N GLY A 101 2.59 -11.57 -0.70
CA GLY A 101 2.95 -12.79 -1.44
C GLY A 101 3.55 -12.56 -2.83
N PHE A 102 3.50 -11.34 -3.38
CA PHE A 102 3.93 -11.09 -4.76
C PHE A 102 5.41 -11.38 -5.03
N CYS A 103 6.30 -11.06 -4.08
CA CYS A 103 7.73 -11.35 -4.22
C CYS A 103 8.12 -12.79 -3.85
N SER A 104 7.26 -13.51 -3.14
CA SER A 104 7.61 -14.79 -2.53
C SER A 104 8.11 -15.82 -3.54
N PRO A 105 7.47 -16.02 -4.72
CA PRO A 105 7.96 -16.99 -5.71
C PRO A 105 9.40 -16.73 -6.17
N GLY A 106 9.72 -15.49 -6.51
CA GLY A 106 11.06 -15.11 -6.95
C GLY A 106 12.12 -15.27 -5.84
N ILE A 107 11.73 -15.03 -4.58
CA ILE A 107 12.59 -15.26 -3.41
C ILE A 107 12.83 -16.76 -3.21
N VAL A 108 11.78 -17.60 -3.31
CA VAL A 108 11.88 -19.06 -3.18
C VAL A 108 12.86 -19.63 -4.21
N VAL A 109 12.70 -19.28 -5.50
CA VAL A 109 13.61 -19.76 -6.56
C VAL A 109 15.05 -19.28 -6.31
N LYS A 110 15.24 -18.03 -5.87
CA LYS A 110 16.56 -17.51 -5.51
C LYS A 110 17.19 -18.27 -4.35
N ALA A 111 16.39 -18.57 -3.33
CA ALA A 111 16.81 -19.29 -2.13
C ALA A 111 17.15 -20.74 -2.44
N VAL A 112 16.39 -21.44 -3.30
CA VAL A 112 16.76 -22.77 -3.79
C VAL A 112 18.17 -22.76 -4.40
N ASN A 113 18.49 -21.78 -5.25
CA ASN A 113 19.83 -21.67 -5.85
C ASN A 113 20.96 -21.41 -4.84
N LEU A 114 20.64 -20.84 -3.68
CA LEU A 114 21.58 -20.71 -2.56
C LEU A 114 21.72 -22.04 -1.83
N LEU A 115 20.60 -22.66 -1.46
CA LEU A 115 20.56 -23.85 -0.62
C LEU A 115 21.15 -25.09 -1.29
N GLU A 116 21.13 -25.17 -2.62
CA GLU A 116 21.86 -26.20 -3.39
C GLU A 116 23.37 -26.26 -3.07
N LYS A 117 23.94 -25.16 -2.55
CA LYS A 117 25.37 -25.05 -2.22
C LYS A 117 25.65 -25.12 -0.74
N ASP A 118 24.70 -24.67 0.08
CA ASP A 118 24.81 -24.53 1.52
C ASP A 118 23.40 -24.53 2.13
N HIS A 119 23.02 -25.62 2.79
CA HIS A 119 21.70 -25.76 3.42
C HIS A 119 21.59 -25.05 4.78
N GLU A 120 22.70 -24.58 5.36
CA GLU A 120 22.71 -23.84 6.63
C GLU A 120 23.42 -22.47 6.51
N PRO A 121 23.01 -21.61 5.55
CA PRO A 121 23.69 -20.35 5.33
C PRO A 121 23.49 -19.40 6.51
N SER A 122 24.51 -18.58 6.80
CA SER A 122 24.38 -17.49 7.76
C SER A 122 23.35 -16.43 7.29
N ARG A 123 22.79 -15.65 8.22
CA ARG A 123 21.87 -14.55 7.90
C ARG A 123 22.47 -13.57 6.89
N GLU A 124 23.76 -13.26 7.05
CA GLU A 124 24.50 -12.37 6.15
C GLU A 124 24.59 -12.95 4.73
N THR A 125 24.87 -14.25 4.61
CA THR A 125 24.90 -14.96 3.31
C THR A 125 23.53 -14.94 2.64
N VAL A 126 22.45 -15.21 3.38
CA VAL A 126 21.08 -15.13 2.85
C VAL A 126 20.77 -13.70 2.39
N GLY A 127 21.03 -12.69 3.22
CA GLY A 127 20.81 -11.28 2.88
C GLY A 127 21.55 -10.84 1.62
N LYS A 128 22.81 -11.28 1.46
CA LYS A 128 23.61 -11.06 0.24
C LYS A 128 23.02 -11.76 -0.98
N ALA A 129 22.57 -13.01 -0.84
CA ALA A 129 21.96 -13.77 -1.94
C ALA A 129 20.65 -13.13 -2.42
N LEU A 130 19.87 -12.57 -1.50
CA LEU A 130 18.60 -11.89 -1.77
C LEU A 130 18.76 -10.41 -2.16
N ALA A 131 19.97 -9.89 -2.33
CA ALA A 131 20.19 -8.47 -2.65
C ALA A 131 19.55 -8.02 -3.98
N GLY A 132 19.23 -8.96 -4.88
CA GLY A 132 18.50 -8.72 -6.14
C GLY A 132 17.02 -9.08 -6.07
N ASN A 133 16.45 -9.25 -4.87
CA ASN A 133 15.04 -9.55 -4.63
C ASN A 133 14.46 -8.52 -3.68
N LEU A 134 13.55 -7.69 -4.18
CA LEU A 134 12.87 -6.68 -3.36
C LEU A 134 11.65 -7.29 -2.66
N CYS A 135 11.47 -6.87 -1.41
CA CYS A 135 10.23 -7.03 -0.67
C CYS A 135 9.86 -5.69 -0.02
N ARG A 136 8.64 -5.20 -0.26
CA ARG A 136 8.16 -3.94 0.31
C ARG A 136 7.39 -4.10 1.63
N CYS A 137 7.04 -5.34 1.99
CA CYS A 137 6.12 -5.60 3.09
C CYS A 137 6.79 -6.02 4.40
N THR A 138 7.88 -6.79 4.35
CA THR A 138 8.32 -7.61 5.50
C THR A 138 9.56 -7.09 6.21
N GLY A 139 10.30 -6.14 5.62
CA GLY A 139 11.62 -5.78 6.14
C GLY A 139 12.65 -6.91 6.11
N TYR A 140 12.39 -7.99 5.36
CA TYR A 140 13.27 -9.14 5.12
C TYR A 140 13.63 -10.03 6.32
N VAL A 141 13.45 -9.59 7.57
CA VAL A 141 13.83 -10.34 8.79
C VAL A 141 13.27 -11.77 8.76
N LYS A 142 11.94 -11.89 8.63
CA LYS A 142 11.23 -13.18 8.56
C LYS A 142 11.50 -13.95 7.28
N VAL A 143 11.82 -13.26 6.18
CA VAL A 143 12.21 -13.92 4.92
C VAL A 143 13.54 -14.64 5.09
N ILE A 144 14.52 -14.01 5.75
CA ILE A 144 15.80 -14.64 6.06
C ILE A 144 15.59 -15.84 6.98
N ASP A 145 14.75 -15.69 8.02
CA ASP A 145 14.38 -16.81 8.92
C ASP A 145 13.79 -17.98 8.14
N ALA A 146 12.88 -17.70 7.21
CA ALA A 146 12.23 -18.72 6.39
C ALA A 146 13.22 -19.46 5.47
N VAL A 147 14.18 -18.75 4.87
CA VAL A 147 15.20 -19.39 4.02
C VAL A 147 16.09 -20.32 4.85
N GLN A 148 16.55 -19.88 6.03
CA GLN A 148 17.36 -20.73 6.91
C GLN A 148 16.56 -21.95 7.42
N MET A 149 15.28 -21.75 7.74
CA MET A 149 14.39 -22.83 8.17
C MET A 149 14.13 -23.84 7.03
N ALA A 150 13.90 -23.37 5.80
CA ALA A 150 13.72 -24.25 4.65
C ALA A 150 14.98 -25.09 4.38
N GLY A 151 16.17 -24.50 4.50
CA GLY A 151 17.44 -25.22 4.36
C GLY A 151 17.59 -26.37 5.35
N ARG A 152 17.26 -26.13 6.62
CA ARG A 152 17.22 -27.17 7.66
C ARG A 152 16.19 -28.28 7.38
N ILE A 153 14.97 -27.92 6.96
CA ILE A 153 13.95 -28.90 6.59
C ILE A 153 14.43 -29.80 5.43
N LEU A 154 15.15 -29.23 4.46
CA LEU A 154 15.70 -29.98 3.33
C LEU A 154 16.81 -30.96 3.73
N GLU A 155 17.58 -30.66 4.79
CA GLU A 155 18.56 -31.58 5.39
C GLU A 155 17.93 -32.65 6.29
N GLY A 156 16.61 -32.59 6.51
CA GLY A 156 15.85 -33.58 7.26
C GLY A 156 15.55 -33.21 8.71
N ASP A 157 15.71 -31.95 9.10
CA ASP A 157 15.21 -31.46 10.39
C ASP A 157 13.69 -31.67 10.50
N GLU A 158 13.22 -31.85 11.74
CA GLU A 158 11.79 -31.92 12.03
C GLU A 158 11.08 -30.62 11.61
N GLN A 159 9.99 -30.77 10.86
CA GLN A 159 9.18 -29.64 10.43
C GLN A 159 8.63 -28.88 11.65
N PRO A 160 8.58 -27.53 11.62
CA PRO A 160 8.06 -26.77 12.73
C PRO A 160 6.57 -27.06 12.95
N HIS A 161 6.15 -27.13 14.22
CA HIS A 161 4.73 -27.16 14.53
C HIS A 161 4.06 -25.84 14.14
N LEU A 162 3.04 -25.92 13.28
CA LEU A 162 2.23 -24.79 12.87
C LEU A 162 0.98 -24.68 13.75
N ASP A 163 0.81 -23.53 14.40
CA ASP A 163 -0.30 -23.26 15.30
C ASP A 163 -1.60 -22.97 14.54
N TYR A 164 -2.39 -24.02 14.26
CA TYR A 164 -3.71 -23.87 13.63
C TYR A 164 -4.86 -23.69 14.63
N SER A 165 -4.58 -23.27 15.86
CA SER A 165 -5.60 -23.09 16.89
C SER A 165 -6.62 -22.00 16.54
N GLY A 166 -6.23 -21.03 15.70
CA GLY A 166 -7.10 -19.91 15.31
C GLY A 166 -7.40 -18.91 16.43
N ARG A 167 -6.74 -19.02 17.59
CA ARG A 167 -7.01 -18.20 18.77
C ARG A 167 -6.43 -16.80 18.65
N ILE A 168 -7.07 -15.82 19.28
CA ILE A 168 -6.56 -14.44 19.29
C ILE A 168 -5.22 -14.37 20.04
N GLY A 169 -4.22 -13.75 19.41
CA GLY A 169 -2.87 -13.58 19.93
C GLY A 169 -1.91 -14.72 19.60
N SER A 170 -2.40 -15.78 18.94
CA SER A 170 -1.58 -16.90 18.47
C SER A 170 -0.62 -16.49 17.34
N ARG A 171 0.24 -17.44 16.94
CA ARG A 171 1.08 -17.35 15.72
C ARG A 171 0.46 -18.11 14.55
N THR A 172 -0.87 -18.12 14.48
CA THR A 172 -1.57 -18.83 13.40
C THR A 172 -1.08 -18.37 12.02
N PRO A 173 -0.73 -19.31 11.12
CA PRO A 173 -0.30 -18.96 9.77
C PRO A 173 -1.29 -18.04 9.08
N LYS A 174 -0.77 -17.19 8.19
CA LYS A 174 -1.62 -16.33 7.38
C LYS A 174 -2.62 -17.17 6.59
N TYR A 175 -3.86 -16.70 6.45
CA TYR A 175 -4.85 -17.30 5.56
C TYR A 175 -4.26 -17.47 4.17
N GLU A 176 -4.27 -18.71 3.66
CA GLU A 176 -3.65 -19.12 2.39
C GLU A 176 -2.13 -18.83 2.31
N GLY A 177 -1.43 -18.89 3.44
CA GLY A 177 0.00 -18.60 3.53
C GLY A 177 0.88 -19.52 2.67
N PHE A 178 0.47 -20.78 2.52
CA PHE A 178 1.15 -21.77 1.68
C PHE A 178 1.06 -21.38 0.20
N GLU A 179 -0.14 -21.05 -0.27
CA GLU A 179 -0.44 -20.64 -1.63
C GLU A 179 0.28 -19.34 -1.97
N LEU A 180 0.34 -18.39 -1.03
CA LEU A 180 1.09 -17.14 -1.19
C LEU A 180 2.59 -17.37 -1.31
N ALA A 181 3.16 -18.29 -0.53
CA ALA A 181 4.60 -18.60 -0.59
C ALA A 181 4.99 -19.17 -1.97
N LEU A 182 4.13 -20.01 -2.54
CA LEU A 182 4.36 -20.70 -3.81
C LEU A 182 3.80 -19.96 -5.04
N GLY A 183 3.13 -18.82 -4.85
CA GLY A 183 2.53 -18.05 -5.95
C GLY A 183 1.33 -18.72 -6.61
N LEU A 184 0.68 -19.65 -5.90
CA LEU A 184 -0.51 -20.39 -6.36
C LEU A 184 -1.79 -19.55 -6.26
N LYS A 185 -1.79 -18.51 -5.42
CA LYS A 185 -2.88 -17.55 -5.37
C LYS A 185 -2.75 -16.55 -6.53
N PRO A 186 -3.76 -16.41 -7.40
CA PRO A 186 -3.67 -15.51 -8.53
C PRO A 186 -3.76 -14.04 -8.10
N PHE A 187 -2.98 -13.21 -8.78
CA PHE A 187 -3.15 -11.76 -8.89
C PHE A 187 -3.93 -11.43 -10.17
N ILE A 188 -4.42 -10.20 -10.34
CA ILE A 188 -5.27 -9.89 -11.52
C ILE A 188 -4.52 -10.11 -12.83
N ASN A 189 -3.24 -9.74 -12.88
CA ASN A 189 -2.43 -9.96 -14.07
C ASN A 189 -2.19 -11.45 -14.39
N ASP A 190 -2.38 -12.35 -13.41
CA ASP A 190 -2.31 -13.81 -13.58
C ASP A 190 -3.60 -14.40 -14.16
N MET A 191 -4.71 -13.66 -14.13
CA MET A 191 -6.01 -14.16 -14.59
C MET A 191 -6.11 -14.19 -16.12
N THR A 192 -6.76 -15.22 -16.63
CA THR A 192 -7.12 -15.39 -18.04
C THR A 192 -8.58 -15.82 -18.15
N VAL A 193 -9.26 -15.33 -19.19
CA VAL A 193 -10.62 -15.74 -19.55
C VAL A 193 -10.70 -15.88 -21.07
N GLU A 194 -11.67 -16.65 -21.54
CA GLU A 194 -11.90 -16.85 -22.98
C GLU A 194 -12.21 -15.51 -23.67
N ASP A 195 -11.72 -15.34 -24.90
CA ASP A 195 -11.90 -14.14 -25.74
C ASP A 195 -11.45 -12.80 -25.11
N MET A 196 -10.58 -12.85 -24.10
CA MET A 196 -10.05 -11.67 -23.42
C MET A 196 -9.20 -10.79 -24.34
N LEU A 197 -9.47 -9.48 -24.32
CA LEU A 197 -8.64 -8.44 -24.90
C LEU A 197 -7.70 -7.85 -23.84
N HIS A 198 -6.62 -7.23 -24.31
CA HIS A 198 -5.64 -6.54 -23.48
C HIS A 198 -5.77 -5.02 -23.63
N GLY A 199 -5.77 -4.33 -22.50
CA GLY A 199 -5.82 -2.88 -22.41
C GLY A 199 -4.44 -2.22 -22.33
N ALA A 200 -4.28 -1.05 -22.92
CA ALA A 200 -3.13 -0.15 -22.74
C ALA A 200 -3.57 1.32 -22.76
N LEU A 201 -2.78 2.22 -22.16
CA LEU A 201 -3.12 3.65 -22.07
C LEU A 201 -2.11 4.51 -22.83
N ARG A 202 -2.59 5.60 -23.45
CA ARG A 202 -1.76 6.71 -23.92
C ARG A 202 -1.79 7.80 -22.87
N PHE A 203 -0.66 8.05 -22.22
CA PHE A 203 -0.52 9.12 -21.24
C PHE A 203 -0.02 10.43 -21.87
N SER A 204 -0.26 11.55 -21.19
CA SER A 204 0.25 12.87 -21.56
C SER A 204 1.77 12.92 -21.61
N ASP A 205 2.30 13.59 -22.63
CA ASP A 205 3.73 13.86 -22.77
C ASP A 205 4.18 15.09 -21.96
N HIS A 206 3.23 15.93 -21.52
CA HIS A 206 3.51 17.19 -20.85
C HIS A 206 2.71 17.36 -19.54
N PRO A 207 3.34 17.86 -18.46
CA PRO A 207 2.64 18.14 -17.21
C PRO A 207 1.63 19.26 -17.34
N ARG A 208 1.80 20.15 -18.33
CA ARG A 208 0.84 21.19 -18.67
C ARG A 208 0.89 21.47 -20.18
N GLY A 209 -0.17 21.13 -20.88
CA GLY A 209 -0.33 21.46 -22.29
C GLY A 209 -1.80 21.39 -22.71
N VAL A 210 -2.22 22.30 -23.59
CA VAL A 210 -3.56 22.23 -24.20
C VAL A 210 -3.50 21.16 -25.28
N VAL A 211 -4.28 20.10 -25.13
CA VAL A 211 -4.42 19.04 -26.12
C VAL A 211 -5.16 19.61 -27.33
N LYS A 212 -4.47 19.79 -28.46
CA LYS A 212 -5.07 20.36 -29.68
C LYS A 212 -5.79 19.30 -30.51
N SER A 213 -5.20 18.12 -30.61
CA SER A 213 -5.79 16.96 -31.30
C SER A 213 -5.16 15.64 -30.84
N ILE A 214 -5.92 14.56 -30.92
CA ILE A 214 -5.52 13.17 -30.67
C ILE A 214 -5.83 12.36 -31.94
N ASP A 215 -4.80 12.03 -32.72
CA ASP A 215 -4.95 11.21 -33.93
C ASP A 215 -4.74 9.72 -33.61
N THR A 216 -5.81 8.95 -33.76
CA THR A 216 -5.83 7.50 -33.53
C THR A 216 -5.73 6.69 -34.83
N SER A 217 -5.65 7.33 -36.00
CA SER A 217 -5.79 6.66 -37.31
C SER A 217 -4.75 5.57 -37.54
N ARG A 218 -3.48 5.84 -37.21
CA ARG A 218 -2.39 4.85 -37.27
C ARG A 218 -2.64 3.68 -36.34
N ALA A 219 -2.97 3.96 -35.08
CA ALA A 219 -3.21 2.95 -34.07
C ALA A 219 -4.40 2.05 -34.43
N SER A 220 -5.51 2.64 -34.88
CA SER A 220 -6.72 1.93 -35.30
C SER A 220 -6.49 1.00 -36.51
N ALA A 221 -5.51 1.31 -37.37
CA ALA A 221 -5.17 0.49 -38.52
C ALA A 221 -4.22 -0.68 -38.20
N MET A 222 -3.69 -0.77 -36.98
CA MET A 222 -2.76 -1.82 -36.58
C MET A 222 -3.47 -3.16 -36.40
N GLU A 223 -2.79 -4.23 -36.80
CA GLU A 223 -3.31 -5.59 -36.65
C GLU A 223 -3.57 -5.93 -35.17
N GLY A 224 -4.75 -6.50 -34.90
CA GLY A 224 -5.14 -6.95 -33.57
C GLY A 224 -5.78 -5.87 -32.70
N VAL A 225 -5.77 -4.59 -33.10
CA VAL A 225 -6.52 -3.53 -32.39
C VAL A 225 -8.02 -3.72 -32.62
N VAL A 226 -8.80 -3.61 -31.55
CA VAL A 226 -10.25 -3.83 -31.56
C VAL A 226 -11.00 -2.52 -31.30
N ALA A 227 -10.56 -1.73 -30.33
CA ALA A 227 -11.17 -0.44 -30.01
C ALA A 227 -10.15 0.53 -29.40
N ILE A 228 -10.40 1.82 -29.57
CA ILE A 228 -9.70 2.91 -28.90
C ILE A 228 -10.76 3.84 -28.31
N ALA A 229 -10.68 4.09 -27.02
CA ALA A 229 -11.55 5.00 -26.28
C ALA A 229 -10.86 6.36 -26.09
N LEU A 230 -11.59 7.42 -26.42
CA LEU A 230 -11.28 8.82 -26.11
C LEU A 230 -12.25 9.36 -25.06
N ALA A 231 -12.04 10.61 -24.65
CA ALA A 231 -12.88 11.26 -23.64
C ALA A 231 -14.38 11.26 -23.98
N ASP A 232 -14.73 11.44 -25.26
CA ASP A 232 -16.12 11.48 -25.74
C ASP A 232 -16.82 10.12 -25.72
N ASP A 233 -16.05 9.02 -25.62
CA ASP A 233 -16.61 7.67 -25.51
C ASP A 233 -17.08 7.34 -24.08
N VAL A 234 -16.78 8.19 -23.10
CA VAL A 234 -17.26 8.02 -21.72
C VAL A 234 -18.76 8.35 -21.67
N PRO A 235 -19.66 7.37 -21.46
CA PRO A 235 -21.10 7.60 -21.58
C PRO A 235 -21.69 8.35 -20.37
N GLY A 236 -21.04 8.32 -19.21
CA GLY A 236 -21.47 8.98 -17.99
C GLY A 236 -20.53 10.09 -17.53
N GLU A 237 -20.11 10.05 -16.27
CA GLU A 237 -19.24 11.07 -15.69
C GLU A 237 -17.76 10.79 -15.97
N ARG A 238 -17.05 11.78 -16.51
CA ARG A 238 -15.63 11.65 -16.85
C ARG A 238 -14.67 11.97 -15.70
N SER A 239 -15.11 12.73 -14.70
CA SER A 239 -14.30 13.09 -13.53
C SER A 239 -14.55 12.12 -12.37
N VAL A 240 -13.47 11.67 -11.75
CA VAL A 240 -13.45 10.76 -10.60
C VAL A 240 -12.55 11.30 -9.49
N GLY A 241 -12.60 10.69 -8.32
CA GLY A 241 -11.70 10.98 -7.22
C GLY A 241 -12.17 10.41 -5.88
N ALA A 242 -11.24 10.24 -4.95
CA ALA A 242 -11.55 9.72 -3.62
C ALA A 242 -12.45 10.68 -2.79
N ILE A 243 -12.20 11.99 -2.87
CA ILE A 243 -12.94 13.02 -2.11
C ILE A 243 -13.47 14.12 -3.04
N VAL A 244 -12.62 14.64 -3.92
CA VAL A 244 -13.04 15.59 -4.96
C VAL A 244 -12.96 14.89 -6.31
N ASP A 245 -14.05 14.92 -7.06
CA ASP A 245 -14.09 14.43 -8.43
C ASP A 245 -13.40 15.41 -9.40
N ASP A 246 -12.08 15.56 -9.27
CA ASP A 246 -11.26 16.48 -10.07
C ASP A 246 -10.28 15.78 -11.03
N TRP A 247 -10.25 14.44 -11.03
CA TRP A 247 -9.34 13.64 -11.85
C TRP A 247 -10.08 13.04 -13.06
N PRO A 248 -9.77 13.47 -14.30
CA PRO A 248 -10.42 12.91 -15.49
C PRO A 248 -9.93 11.48 -15.77
N VAL A 249 -10.87 10.59 -16.11
CA VAL A 249 -10.58 9.23 -16.58
C VAL A 249 -9.79 9.25 -17.89
N LEU A 250 -10.15 10.18 -18.79
CA LEU A 250 -9.45 10.52 -20.02
C LEU A 250 -9.52 12.04 -20.23
N VAL A 251 -8.41 12.71 -20.53
CA VAL A 251 -8.35 14.14 -20.87
C VAL A 251 -8.77 14.32 -22.33
N ALA A 252 -9.63 15.30 -22.60
CA ALA A 252 -10.20 15.52 -23.93
C ALA A 252 -9.36 16.48 -24.79
N GLU A 253 -9.61 16.46 -26.11
CA GLU A 253 -9.19 17.56 -26.98
C GLU A 253 -9.79 18.89 -26.51
N GLY A 254 -9.02 19.97 -26.60
CA GLY A 254 -9.36 21.29 -26.09
C GLY A 254 -9.08 21.50 -24.60
N GLU A 255 -8.79 20.44 -23.84
CA GLU A 255 -8.47 20.54 -22.41
C GLU A 255 -6.98 20.70 -22.13
N THR A 256 -6.66 21.13 -20.92
CA THR A 256 -5.27 21.26 -20.45
C THR A 256 -4.91 20.08 -19.56
N THR A 257 -3.82 19.40 -19.88
CA THR A 257 -3.23 18.38 -19.00
C THR A 257 -2.71 19.04 -17.71
N ARG A 258 -2.76 18.30 -16.60
CA ARG A 258 -2.31 18.75 -15.28
C ARG A 258 -1.11 17.97 -14.77
N CYS A 259 -0.85 16.77 -15.26
CA CYS A 259 0.41 16.07 -15.02
C CYS A 259 0.75 15.09 -16.17
N VAL A 260 1.98 14.57 -16.15
CA VAL A 260 2.42 13.50 -17.07
C VAL A 260 1.73 12.15 -16.84
N GLY A 261 0.92 12.03 -15.77
CA GLY A 261 0.11 10.86 -15.44
C GLY A 261 -1.32 10.92 -16.00
N ASP A 262 -1.69 12.00 -16.70
CA ASP A 262 -3.00 12.09 -17.34
C ASP A 262 -3.13 11.08 -18.47
N ALA A 263 -4.20 10.28 -18.45
CA ALA A 263 -4.55 9.40 -19.56
C ALA A 263 -5.32 10.20 -20.64
N LEU A 264 -4.97 10.01 -21.90
CA LEU A 264 -5.58 10.68 -23.06
C LEU A 264 -6.42 9.72 -23.89
N ALA A 265 -5.99 8.46 -23.99
CA ALA A 265 -6.73 7.41 -24.68
C ALA A 265 -6.50 6.05 -24.01
N ALA A 266 -7.44 5.13 -24.21
CA ALA A 266 -7.31 3.73 -23.83
C ALA A 266 -7.51 2.81 -25.05
N VAL A 267 -6.68 1.79 -25.20
CA VAL A 267 -6.70 0.86 -26.35
C VAL A 267 -7.05 -0.53 -25.87
N ALA A 268 -7.94 -1.23 -26.58
CA ALA A 268 -8.17 -2.66 -26.46
C ALA A 268 -7.68 -3.40 -27.71
N ALA A 269 -6.86 -4.44 -27.53
CA ALA A 269 -6.34 -5.27 -28.62
C ALA A 269 -6.28 -6.75 -28.24
N LYS A 270 -6.09 -7.64 -29.22
CA LYS A 270 -6.06 -9.10 -29.03
C LYS A 270 -4.85 -9.63 -28.25
N SER A 271 -3.81 -8.84 -28.07
CA SER A 271 -2.63 -9.22 -27.28
C SER A 271 -2.06 -8.01 -26.54
N ARG A 272 -1.35 -8.28 -25.45
CA ARG A 272 -0.63 -7.24 -24.67
C ARG A 272 0.32 -6.43 -25.55
N HIS A 273 1.06 -7.11 -26.44
CA HIS A 273 2.00 -6.48 -27.37
C HIS A 273 1.28 -5.52 -28.33
N ALA A 274 0.19 -5.97 -28.97
CA ALA A 274 -0.58 -5.14 -29.90
C ALA A 274 -1.20 -3.92 -29.21
N ALA A 275 -1.76 -4.09 -28.00
CA ALA A 275 -2.35 -2.99 -27.25
C ALA A 275 -1.33 -1.89 -26.93
N ARG A 276 -0.14 -2.29 -26.45
CA ARG A 276 0.95 -1.36 -26.12
C ARG A 276 1.51 -0.66 -27.35
N ALA A 277 1.74 -1.40 -28.44
CA ALA A 277 2.23 -0.84 -29.68
C ALA A 277 1.24 0.17 -30.28
N ALA A 278 -0.06 -0.11 -30.21
CA ALA A 278 -1.11 0.79 -30.66
C ALA A 278 -1.25 2.03 -29.78
N ALA A 279 -1.22 1.89 -28.45
CA ALA A 279 -1.23 3.05 -27.55
C ALA A 279 -0.04 3.98 -27.81
N ALA A 280 1.15 3.44 -28.08
CA ALA A 280 2.34 4.22 -28.45
C ALA A 280 2.26 4.87 -29.85
N ALA A 281 1.37 4.40 -30.72
CA ALA A 281 1.19 4.91 -32.08
C ALA A 281 0.12 6.02 -32.20
N ILE A 282 -0.52 6.41 -31.08
CA ILE A 282 -1.46 7.54 -31.02
C ILE A 282 -0.65 8.84 -30.96
N ASP A 283 -0.84 9.68 -31.97
CA ASP A 283 -0.17 10.97 -32.10
C ASP A 283 -1.00 12.05 -31.41
N VAL A 284 -0.37 12.89 -30.58
CA VAL A 284 -1.05 13.95 -29.83
C VAL A 284 -0.34 15.27 -30.09
N GLU A 285 -1.10 16.29 -30.51
CA GLU A 285 -0.60 17.65 -30.68
C GLU A 285 -0.91 18.48 -29.43
N TYR A 286 0.07 19.21 -28.93
CA TYR A 286 -0.09 20.09 -27.77
C TYR A 286 0.34 21.53 -28.07
N GLU A 287 -0.35 22.49 -27.47
CA GLU A 287 0.27 23.75 -27.09
C GLU A 287 0.88 23.58 -25.69
N VAL A 288 2.19 23.45 -25.63
CA VAL A 288 2.93 23.22 -24.38
C VAL A 288 3.00 24.52 -23.58
N LEU A 289 2.70 24.44 -22.28
CA LEU A 289 2.66 25.59 -21.38
C LEU A 289 3.61 25.40 -20.19
N ASP A 290 4.03 26.51 -19.57
CA ASP A 290 4.90 26.45 -18.38
C ASP A 290 4.15 25.87 -17.17
N PRO A 291 4.61 24.77 -16.55
CA PRO A 291 3.93 24.15 -15.43
C PRO A 291 4.15 24.94 -14.12
N VAL A 292 3.14 24.95 -13.25
CA VAL A 292 3.23 25.48 -11.87
C VAL A 292 3.70 24.35 -10.96
N VAL A 293 4.96 24.34 -10.54
CA VAL A 293 5.57 23.18 -9.85
C VAL A 293 6.03 23.48 -8.43
N ASP A 294 5.95 24.74 -8.01
CA ASP A 294 6.37 25.21 -6.69
C ASP A 294 5.12 25.60 -5.89
N PRO A 295 4.84 24.94 -4.75
CA PRO A 295 3.65 25.22 -3.96
C PRO A 295 3.63 26.63 -3.34
N GLU A 296 4.78 27.25 -3.04
CA GLU A 296 4.83 28.62 -2.52
C GLU A 296 4.42 29.60 -3.63
N ARG A 297 4.97 29.44 -4.83
CA ARG A 297 4.62 30.26 -6.00
C ARG A 297 3.18 30.05 -6.45
N ALA A 298 2.65 28.82 -6.31
CA ALA A 298 1.27 28.51 -6.64
C ALA A 298 0.25 29.28 -5.79
N MET A 299 0.64 29.75 -4.59
CA MET A 299 -0.21 30.55 -3.70
C MET A 299 -0.16 32.06 -3.98
N GLU A 300 0.77 32.54 -4.82
CA GLU A 300 0.94 33.97 -5.10
C GLU A 300 -0.27 34.57 -5.83
N ALA A 301 -0.53 35.86 -5.59
CA ALA A 301 -1.58 36.58 -6.29
C ALA A 301 -1.26 36.65 -7.81
N GLY A 302 -2.18 36.13 -8.63
CA GLY A 302 -2.00 36.09 -10.09
C GLY A 302 -1.25 34.87 -10.60
N ALA A 303 -0.86 33.93 -9.73
CA ALA A 303 -0.33 32.64 -10.15
C ALA A 303 -1.32 31.92 -11.08
N HIS A 304 -0.80 31.19 -12.07
CA HIS A 304 -1.66 30.39 -12.94
C HIS A 304 -2.40 29.33 -12.10
N ARG A 305 -3.68 29.16 -12.39
CA ARG A 305 -4.56 28.25 -11.67
C ARG A 305 -4.51 26.86 -12.29
N VAL A 306 -4.05 25.85 -11.54
CA VAL A 306 -4.11 24.44 -11.94
C VAL A 306 -5.56 23.96 -12.02
N HIS A 307 -6.40 24.47 -11.11
CA HIS A 307 -7.85 24.24 -11.08
C HIS A 307 -8.59 25.57 -11.01
N GLU A 308 -9.78 25.67 -11.61
CA GLU A 308 -10.53 26.93 -11.71
C GLU A 308 -10.79 27.60 -10.35
N ARG A 309 -11.03 26.77 -9.32
CA ARG A 309 -11.26 27.17 -7.92
C ARG A 309 -10.03 27.76 -7.22
N GLY A 310 -8.84 27.68 -7.82
CA GLY A 310 -7.57 28.13 -7.26
C GLY A 310 -6.64 26.98 -6.89
N ASN A 311 -5.43 27.33 -6.44
CA ASN A 311 -4.38 26.36 -6.14
C ASN A 311 -4.35 25.89 -4.69
N VAL A 312 -5.02 26.58 -3.76
CA VAL A 312 -5.16 26.10 -2.38
C VAL A 312 -6.34 25.12 -2.35
N LEU A 313 -6.06 23.83 -2.13
CA LEU A 313 -7.09 22.80 -2.00
C LEU A 313 -7.85 22.95 -0.68
N GLU A 314 -7.13 22.89 0.43
CA GLU A 314 -7.71 22.95 1.78
C GLU A 314 -6.67 23.59 2.73
N SER A 315 -7.15 24.28 3.75
CA SER A 315 -6.32 24.88 4.82
C SER A 315 -6.88 24.49 6.17
N HIS A 316 -5.99 24.21 7.11
CA HIS A 316 -6.32 23.74 8.45
C HIS A 316 -5.58 24.55 9.49
N VAL A 317 -6.26 24.88 10.58
CA VAL A 317 -5.69 25.63 11.69
C VAL A 317 -6.04 24.95 13.01
N ILE A 318 -5.06 24.86 13.90
CA ILE A 318 -5.27 24.60 15.34
C ILE A 318 -4.77 25.84 16.06
N ASP A 319 -5.65 26.44 16.86
CA ASP A 319 -5.34 27.64 17.63
C ASP A 319 -5.85 27.46 19.07
N ARG A 320 -4.91 27.21 19.99
CA ARG A 320 -5.21 26.89 21.39
C ARG A 320 -4.20 27.56 22.32
N GLY A 321 -4.71 28.43 23.20
CA GLY A 321 -3.87 29.19 24.13
C GLY A 321 -3.23 30.41 23.46
N ASP A 322 -2.11 30.88 23.99
CA ASP A 322 -1.33 32.00 23.44
C ASP A 322 0.06 31.51 23.08
N ALA A 323 0.21 30.94 21.88
CA ALA A 323 1.48 30.37 21.43
C ALA A 323 2.59 31.43 21.33
N ASP A 324 2.27 32.65 20.87
CA ASP A 324 3.25 33.72 20.72
C ASP A 324 3.73 34.25 22.08
N GLY A 325 2.80 34.50 23.01
CA GLY A 325 3.15 34.91 24.38
C GLY A 325 3.95 33.83 25.13
N ALA A 326 3.56 32.57 24.98
CA ALA A 326 4.26 31.45 25.62
C ALA A 326 5.67 31.21 25.04
N LEU A 327 5.85 31.35 23.71
CA LEU A 327 7.18 31.30 23.10
C LEU A 327 8.06 32.44 23.61
N ALA A 328 7.53 33.67 23.70
CA ALA A 328 8.27 34.82 24.23
C ALA A 328 8.69 34.66 25.70
N ALA A 329 7.91 33.89 26.49
CA ALA A 329 8.18 33.63 27.90
C ALA A 329 9.01 32.35 28.15
N SER A 330 9.31 31.56 27.11
CA SER A 330 10.05 30.31 27.23
C SER A 330 11.53 30.56 27.55
N ALA A 331 12.14 29.68 28.34
CA ALA A 331 13.57 29.76 28.62
C ALA A 331 14.41 29.42 27.39
N HIS A 332 13.93 28.45 26.60
CA HIS A 332 14.56 27.93 25.41
C HIS A 332 13.54 27.89 24.26
N VAL A 333 13.96 28.29 23.07
CA VAL A 333 13.12 28.29 21.85
C VAL A 333 13.96 27.87 20.66
N VAL A 334 13.50 26.84 19.97
CA VAL A 334 14.09 26.40 18.70
C VAL A 334 13.15 26.78 17.57
N THR A 335 13.67 27.48 16.56
CA THR A 335 12.97 27.77 15.31
C THR A 335 13.73 27.17 14.13
N GLU A 336 13.09 26.26 13.39
CA GLU A 336 13.72 25.58 12.25
C GLU A 336 12.72 25.24 11.14
N THR A 337 13.22 25.12 9.91
CA THR A 337 12.46 24.58 8.77
C THR A 337 12.94 23.19 8.43
N PHE A 338 12.02 22.23 8.48
CA PHE A 338 12.22 20.84 8.10
C PHE A 338 11.55 20.57 6.76
N GLU A 339 12.20 19.78 5.92
CA GLU A 339 11.66 19.36 4.64
C GLU A 339 11.66 17.83 4.55
N THR A 340 10.59 17.29 3.98
CA THR A 340 10.47 15.87 3.63
C THR A 340 10.24 15.76 2.14
N GLN A 341 10.91 14.81 1.52
CA GLN A 341 10.86 14.59 0.08
C GLN A 341 9.59 13.82 -0.33
N ARG A 342 9.31 13.88 -1.63
CA ARG A 342 8.26 13.08 -2.27
C ARG A 342 8.74 11.63 -2.33
N ILE A 343 7.86 10.68 -2.02
CA ILE A 343 8.20 9.25 -1.97
C ILE A 343 7.22 8.42 -2.80
N GLU A 344 7.79 7.43 -3.49
CA GLU A 344 7.10 6.36 -4.19
C GLU A 344 6.75 5.20 -3.24
N HIS A 345 5.52 4.72 -3.31
CA HIS A 345 5.03 3.58 -2.51
C HIS A 345 5.78 2.29 -2.81
N ALA A 346 6.14 2.08 -4.08
CA ALA A 346 6.89 0.95 -4.60
C ALA A 346 6.27 -0.41 -4.25
N PHE A 347 4.94 -0.50 -4.26
CA PHE A 347 4.26 -1.79 -4.23
C PHE A 347 4.65 -2.62 -5.45
N LEU A 348 4.84 -3.92 -5.26
CA LEU A 348 5.53 -4.74 -6.27
C LEU A 348 4.64 -5.16 -7.43
N GLU A 349 3.32 -5.23 -7.23
CA GLU A 349 2.33 -5.51 -8.29
C GLU A 349 1.81 -4.19 -8.88
N PRO A 350 2.17 -3.83 -10.13
CA PRO A 350 1.54 -2.72 -10.84
C PRO A 350 0.02 -2.88 -10.91
N GLU A 351 -0.70 -1.78 -11.07
CA GLU A 351 -2.15 -1.80 -11.21
C GLU A 351 -2.57 -2.71 -12.37
N ALA A 352 -3.50 -3.61 -12.07
CA ALA A 352 -4.15 -4.49 -13.03
C ALA A 352 -5.65 -4.53 -12.74
N SER A 353 -6.47 -4.59 -13.79
CA SER A 353 -7.93 -4.73 -13.72
C SER A 353 -8.41 -5.67 -14.81
N LEU A 354 -9.42 -6.48 -14.50
CA LEU A 354 -10.10 -7.35 -15.47
C LEU A 354 -11.60 -7.06 -15.40
N ALA A 355 -12.16 -6.52 -16.47
CA ALA A 355 -13.59 -6.31 -16.63
C ALA A 355 -14.20 -7.40 -17.52
N LEU A 356 -15.31 -7.99 -17.09
CA LEU A 356 -16.07 -9.00 -17.81
C LEU A 356 -17.46 -8.46 -18.16
N PRO A 357 -17.89 -8.56 -19.43
CA PRO A 357 -19.24 -8.21 -19.80
C PRO A 357 -20.22 -9.23 -19.20
N GLY A 358 -21.46 -8.80 -18.98
CA GLY A 358 -22.57 -9.67 -18.61
C GLY A 358 -23.88 -9.09 -19.13
N GLU A 359 -24.91 -9.92 -19.24
CA GLU A 359 -26.20 -9.51 -19.82
C GLU A 359 -26.86 -8.36 -19.04
N ASN A 360 -26.80 -8.41 -17.70
CA ASN A 360 -27.41 -7.43 -16.80
C ASN A 360 -26.42 -6.82 -15.78
N GLU A 361 -25.22 -7.39 -15.66
CA GLU A 361 -24.23 -6.97 -14.66
C GLU A 361 -22.83 -7.14 -15.25
N MET A 362 -22.04 -6.07 -15.26
CA MET A 362 -20.60 -6.12 -15.54
C MET A 362 -19.86 -6.53 -14.27
N ARG A 363 -18.93 -7.50 -14.39
CA ARG A 363 -18.04 -7.88 -13.27
C ARG A 363 -16.67 -7.26 -13.47
N VAL A 364 -16.12 -6.62 -12.44
CA VAL A 364 -14.78 -6.03 -12.46
C VAL A 364 -13.96 -6.61 -11.31
N PHE A 365 -12.78 -7.14 -11.63
CA PHE A 365 -11.81 -7.58 -10.64
C PHE A 365 -10.86 -6.43 -10.34
N SER A 366 -10.80 -6.00 -9.08
CA SER A 366 -10.02 -4.84 -8.64
C SER A 366 -8.97 -5.24 -7.60
N GLY A 367 -7.79 -4.64 -7.73
CA GLY A 367 -6.73 -4.63 -6.72
C GLY A 367 -6.77 -3.37 -5.85
N GLY A 368 -7.87 -2.61 -5.88
CA GLY A 368 -8.06 -1.36 -5.14
C GLY A 368 -8.25 -1.54 -3.64
N GLN A 369 -8.06 -0.46 -2.88
CA GLN A 369 -8.26 -0.42 -1.42
C GLN A 369 -9.72 -0.23 -1.01
N GLY A 370 -10.63 -0.01 -1.96
CA GLY A 370 -12.06 0.19 -1.71
C GLY A 370 -12.93 -0.22 -2.89
N ILE A 371 -13.26 -1.51 -2.98
CA ILE A 371 -14.08 -2.06 -4.10
C ILE A 371 -15.47 -1.42 -4.23
N TRP A 372 -16.00 -0.84 -3.15
CA TRP A 372 -17.29 -0.15 -3.15
C TRP A 372 -17.19 1.23 -3.82
N ASP A 373 -16.13 1.97 -3.51
CA ASP A 373 -15.84 3.24 -4.17
C ASP A 373 -15.46 3.00 -5.63
N ASP A 374 -14.78 1.89 -5.93
CA ASP A 374 -14.53 1.45 -7.30
C ASP A 374 -15.86 1.21 -8.04
N ARG A 375 -16.78 0.42 -7.47
CA ARG A 375 -18.09 0.13 -8.08
C ARG A 375 -18.86 1.40 -8.37
N ARG A 376 -18.99 2.28 -7.38
CA ARG A 376 -19.70 3.57 -7.50
C ARG A 376 -19.15 4.40 -8.64
N GLN A 377 -17.82 4.55 -8.72
CA GLN A 377 -17.19 5.37 -9.74
C GLN A 377 -17.26 4.72 -11.13
N ILE A 378 -17.09 3.40 -11.24
CA ILE A 378 -17.26 2.67 -12.50
C ILE A 378 -18.70 2.84 -13.02
N ALA A 379 -19.70 2.69 -12.16
CA ALA A 379 -21.10 2.88 -12.53
C ALA A 379 -21.37 4.31 -13.06
N ARG A 380 -20.80 5.33 -12.40
CA ARG A 380 -20.85 6.73 -12.87
C ARG A 380 -20.19 6.93 -14.22
N ILE A 381 -18.99 6.37 -14.44
CA ILE A 381 -18.28 6.43 -15.74
C ILE A 381 -19.14 5.81 -16.85
N LEU A 382 -19.74 4.65 -16.57
CA LEU A 382 -20.54 3.91 -17.52
C LEU A 382 -21.97 4.47 -17.70
N GLY A 383 -22.39 5.42 -16.87
CA GLY A 383 -23.73 5.99 -16.92
C GLY A 383 -24.84 4.98 -16.54
N VAL A 384 -24.52 4.01 -15.68
CA VAL A 384 -25.44 2.93 -15.26
C VAL A 384 -25.67 2.94 -13.75
N PRO A 385 -26.75 2.31 -13.24
CA PRO A 385 -26.92 2.08 -11.81
C PRO A 385 -25.83 1.20 -11.21
N GLU A 386 -25.48 1.41 -9.94
CA GLU A 386 -24.49 0.58 -9.23
C GLU A 386 -24.84 -0.92 -9.23
N SER A 387 -26.14 -1.27 -9.31
CA SER A 387 -26.61 -2.66 -9.38
C SER A 387 -26.23 -3.38 -10.67
N GLU A 388 -25.79 -2.66 -11.71
CA GLU A 388 -25.31 -3.24 -12.98
C GLU A 388 -23.78 -3.43 -12.99
N VAL A 389 -23.09 -3.11 -11.88
CA VAL A 389 -21.66 -3.28 -11.74
C VAL A 389 -21.35 -4.06 -10.47
N ARG A 390 -20.51 -5.08 -10.58
CA ARG A 390 -20.03 -5.85 -9.44
C ARG A 390 -18.53 -5.84 -9.39
N VAL A 391 -17.97 -5.41 -8.27
CA VAL A 391 -16.53 -5.39 -8.06
C VAL A 391 -16.14 -6.51 -7.10
N THR A 392 -15.17 -7.33 -7.53
CA THR A 392 -14.60 -8.41 -6.70
C THR A 392 -13.16 -8.07 -6.38
N LEU A 393 -12.82 -8.15 -5.10
CA LEU A 393 -11.43 -7.98 -4.69
C LEU A 393 -10.62 -9.22 -5.08
N VAL A 394 -9.47 -8.99 -5.70
CA VAL A 394 -8.45 -10.03 -5.91
C VAL A 394 -7.23 -9.72 -5.04
N SER A 395 -6.38 -10.72 -4.80
CA SER A 395 -5.10 -10.55 -4.12
C SER A 395 -4.38 -9.30 -4.62
N ASN A 396 -3.92 -8.47 -3.69
CA ASN A 396 -3.22 -7.23 -3.99
C ASN A 396 -1.76 -7.33 -3.51
N GLY A 397 -0.81 -7.18 -4.43
CA GLY A 397 0.64 -7.27 -4.24
C GLY A 397 1.26 -6.05 -3.54
N GLY A 398 0.48 -5.38 -2.70
CA GLY A 398 0.82 -4.17 -1.96
C GLY A 398 0.13 -2.93 -2.54
N ALA A 399 -0.18 -1.98 -1.66
CA ALA A 399 -0.76 -0.70 -2.04
C ALA A 399 -0.20 0.46 -1.20
N PHE A 400 -0.19 0.27 0.13
CA PHE A 400 0.37 1.23 1.10
C PHE A 400 -0.25 2.64 1.05
N GLY A 401 -1.46 2.77 0.49
CA GLY A 401 -2.19 4.03 0.29
C GLY A 401 -2.36 4.42 -1.18
N ALA A 402 -1.51 3.93 -2.10
CA ALA A 402 -1.53 4.36 -3.50
C ALA A 402 -2.79 3.93 -4.27
N LYS A 403 -3.42 2.81 -3.86
CA LYS A 403 -4.58 2.23 -4.55
C LYS A 403 -5.90 2.63 -3.86
N GLU A 404 -5.94 3.79 -3.19
CA GLU A 404 -7.17 4.39 -2.66
C GLU A 404 -8.02 5.06 -3.75
N ASP A 405 -7.37 5.71 -4.71
CA ASP A 405 -8.06 6.23 -5.91
C ASP A 405 -8.38 5.08 -6.88
N LEU A 406 -9.38 5.29 -7.77
CA LEU A 406 -9.92 4.26 -8.67
C LEU A 406 -8.86 3.58 -9.56
N GLY A 407 -7.78 4.29 -9.89
CA GLY A 407 -6.75 3.80 -10.80
C GLY A 407 -7.30 3.53 -12.19
N ILE A 408 -7.01 2.34 -12.72
CA ILE A 408 -7.33 1.94 -14.12
C ILE A 408 -8.65 1.19 -14.28
N ASN A 409 -9.38 0.94 -13.19
CA ASN A 409 -10.58 0.11 -13.22
C ASN A 409 -11.68 0.71 -14.12
N GLY A 410 -11.79 2.04 -14.15
CA GLY A 410 -12.74 2.76 -15.00
C GLY A 410 -12.45 2.59 -16.50
N GLN A 411 -11.19 2.70 -16.90
CA GLN A 411 -10.77 2.53 -18.30
C GLN A 411 -10.95 1.08 -18.76
N ALA A 412 -10.65 0.09 -17.90
CA ALA A 412 -10.89 -1.32 -18.21
C ALA A 412 -12.38 -1.61 -18.41
N ALA A 413 -13.24 -1.08 -17.54
CA ALA A 413 -14.69 -1.21 -17.66
C ALA A 413 -15.24 -0.52 -18.91
N LEU A 414 -14.74 0.68 -19.25
CA LEU A 414 -15.11 1.40 -20.48
C LEU A 414 -14.77 0.59 -21.74
N LEU A 415 -13.54 0.08 -21.85
CA LEU A 415 -13.14 -0.75 -22.98
C LEU A 415 -13.97 -2.04 -23.09
N CYS A 416 -14.28 -2.67 -21.95
CA CYS A 416 -15.16 -3.84 -21.88
C CYS A 416 -16.57 -3.50 -22.41
N ARG A 417 -17.13 -2.36 -22.01
CA ARG A 417 -18.44 -1.89 -22.49
C ARG A 417 -18.44 -1.62 -24.00
N MET A 418 -17.40 -0.98 -24.51
CA MET A 418 -17.29 -0.63 -25.93
C MET A 418 -17.13 -1.85 -26.84
N THR A 419 -16.36 -2.84 -26.38
CA THR A 419 -16.05 -4.02 -27.19
C THR A 419 -17.05 -5.16 -27.02
N GLY A 420 -17.78 -5.18 -25.90
CA GLY A 420 -18.61 -6.33 -25.52
C GLY A 420 -17.81 -7.59 -25.18
N ALA A 421 -16.49 -7.47 -24.98
CA ALA A 421 -15.57 -8.57 -24.69
C ALA A 421 -14.88 -8.34 -23.33
N PRO A 422 -14.39 -9.40 -22.66
CA PRO A 422 -13.55 -9.24 -21.47
C PRO A 422 -12.29 -8.41 -21.77
N VAL A 423 -11.92 -7.50 -20.88
CA VAL A 423 -10.71 -6.65 -21.05
C VAL A 423 -9.85 -6.70 -19.80
N LYS A 424 -8.60 -7.14 -19.95
CA LYS A 424 -7.54 -7.04 -18.92
C LYS A 424 -6.61 -5.87 -19.22
N LEU A 425 -6.59 -4.86 -18.36
CA LEU A 425 -5.66 -3.73 -18.44
C LEU A 425 -4.62 -3.88 -17.33
N THR A 426 -3.33 -3.90 -17.68
CA THR A 426 -2.22 -3.94 -16.72
C THR A 426 -1.19 -2.88 -17.08
N LEU A 427 -0.90 -1.99 -16.12
CA LEU A 427 0.15 -0.99 -16.27
C LEU A 427 1.54 -1.63 -16.25
N SER A 428 2.47 -1.06 -16.99
CA SER A 428 3.90 -1.28 -16.78
C SER A 428 4.35 -0.55 -15.52
N ARG A 429 5.57 -0.81 -15.07
CA ARG A 429 6.10 -0.13 -13.89
C ARG A 429 6.22 1.39 -14.07
N ASP A 430 6.69 1.84 -15.23
CA ASP A 430 6.77 3.27 -15.55
C ASP A 430 5.38 3.92 -15.53
N GLU A 431 4.41 3.30 -16.21
CA GLU A 431 3.03 3.79 -16.25
C GLU A 431 2.37 3.83 -14.87
N SER A 432 2.60 2.80 -14.04
CA SER A 432 2.18 2.75 -12.63
C SER A 432 2.74 3.97 -11.90
N ILE A 433 4.08 4.12 -11.86
CA ILE A 433 4.77 5.25 -11.22
C ILE A 433 4.24 6.62 -11.70
N ARG A 434 3.88 6.76 -12.97
CA ARG A 434 3.32 8.00 -13.51
C ARG A 434 1.91 8.30 -13.01
N MET A 435 1.08 7.28 -12.88
CA MET A 435 -0.36 7.43 -12.66
C MET A 435 -0.73 7.53 -11.18
N HIS A 436 -0.26 6.60 -10.33
CA HIS A 436 -0.72 6.56 -8.94
C HIS A 436 -0.13 7.70 -8.10
N SER A 437 -0.85 8.04 -7.03
CA SER A 437 -0.46 9.14 -6.15
C SER A 437 0.85 8.87 -5.40
N LYS A 438 1.56 9.91 -4.94
CA LYS A 438 2.80 9.81 -4.14
C LYS A 438 2.60 10.29 -2.71
N ARG A 439 3.56 10.06 -1.82
CA ARG A 439 3.61 10.80 -0.54
C ARG A 439 3.83 12.28 -0.79
N HIS A 440 3.08 13.14 -0.08
CA HIS A 440 3.29 14.59 -0.07
C HIS A 440 4.68 14.96 0.45
N PRO A 441 5.50 15.69 -0.32
CA PRO A 441 6.61 16.43 0.25
C PRO A 441 6.05 17.61 1.07
N LEU A 442 6.53 17.76 2.30
CA LEU A 442 6.13 18.86 3.18
C LEU A 442 7.32 19.75 3.53
N LYS A 443 7.11 21.06 3.45
CA LYS A 443 7.97 22.10 4.04
C LYS A 443 7.31 22.62 5.33
N MET A 444 8.03 22.51 6.44
CA MET A 444 7.48 22.68 7.78
C MET A 444 8.35 23.62 8.60
N THR A 445 7.89 24.83 8.88
CA THR A 445 8.58 25.76 9.78
C THR A 445 7.97 25.65 11.16
N TYR A 446 8.78 25.23 12.14
CA TYR A 446 8.39 25.03 13.53
C TYR A 446 9.12 26.02 14.44
N SER A 447 8.42 26.53 15.45
CA SER A 447 8.98 27.20 16.62
C SER A 447 8.44 26.49 17.86
N VAL A 448 9.33 25.88 18.65
CA VAL A 448 8.97 25.10 19.83
C VAL A 448 9.72 25.63 21.04
N GLY A 449 8.99 25.90 22.12
CA GLY A 449 9.53 26.43 23.36
C GLY A 449 9.49 25.43 24.51
N CYS A 450 10.43 25.54 25.44
CA CYS A 450 10.38 24.87 26.74
C CYS A 450 10.91 25.75 27.89
N ASP A 451 10.60 25.35 29.12
CA ASP A 451 11.14 25.96 30.34
C ASP A 451 12.57 25.45 30.67
N GLU A 452 13.15 25.94 31.76
CA GLU A 452 14.49 25.56 32.22
C GLU A 452 14.62 24.05 32.54
N ASP A 453 13.49 23.38 32.81
CA ASP A 453 13.41 21.95 33.07
C ASP A 453 13.04 21.16 31.80
N GLY A 454 13.04 21.79 30.62
CA GLY A 454 12.71 21.14 29.36
C GLY A 454 11.26 20.69 29.24
N ARG A 455 10.32 21.26 30.00
CA ARG A 455 8.88 21.07 29.79
C ARG A 455 8.39 21.98 28.67
N LEU A 456 7.66 21.42 27.72
CA LEU A 456 7.16 22.15 26.56
C LEU A 456 6.14 23.21 26.98
N THR A 457 6.30 24.41 26.44
CA THR A 457 5.44 25.56 26.73
C THR A 457 4.55 25.89 25.54
N ALA A 458 5.10 25.79 24.32
CA ALA A 458 4.42 26.17 23.10
C ALA A 458 4.94 25.48 21.84
N VAL A 459 4.04 25.28 20.87
CA VAL A 459 4.35 24.94 19.48
C VAL A 459 3.67 25.96 18.57
N LYS A 460 4.44 26.61 17.69
CA LYS A 460 3.95 27.40 16.56
C LYS A 460 4.49 26.82 15.26
N ALA A 461 3.63 26.42 14.32
CA ALA A 461 4.08 25.81 13.07
C ALA A 461 3.29 26.24 11.83
N ARG A 462 3.98 26.28 10.70
CA ARG A 462 3.40 26.43 9.36
C ARG A 462 3.84 25.27 8.48
N ILE A 463 2.88 24.59 7.87
CA ILE A 463 3.10 23.40 7.04
C ILE A 463 2.55 23.65 5.63
N LEU A 464 3.41 23.46 4.63
CA LEU A 464 3.04 23.54 3.23
C LEU A 464 3.25 22.18 2.57
N GLY A 465 2.21 21.63 1.94
CA GLY A 465 2.29 20.38 1.21
C GLY A 465 1.92 20.53 -0.26
N ASP A 466 2.80 20.07 -1.14
CA ASP A 466 2.50 19.92 -2.56
C ASP A 466 1.63 18.67 -2.76
N THR A 467 0.36 18.87 -3.16
CA THR A 467 -0.59 17.78 -3.43
C THR A 467 -0.57 17.30 -4.88
N GLY A 468 0.26 17.91 -5.73
CA GLY A 468 0.31 17.61 -7.15
C GLY A 468 -0.95 18.07 -7.89
N ALA A 469 -1.22 17.41 -9.01
CA ALA A 469 -2.26 17.80 -9.97
C ALA A 469 -3.70 17.59 -9.52
N TYR A 470 -3.98 16.64 -8.61
CA TYR A 470 -5.34 16.20 -8.28
C TYR A 470 -5.54 16.06 -6.77
N ALA A 471 -6.79 16.19 -6.31
CA ALA A 471 -7.08 16.26 -4.88
C ALA A 471 -6.63 14.99 -4.17
N SER A 472 -6.99 13.83 -4.74
CA SER A 472 -6.97 12.55 -4.06
C SER A 472 -7.51 12.74 -2.62
N VAL A 473 -6.67 12.48 -1.62
CA VAL A 473 -6.93 12.70 -0.19
C VAL A 473 -6.01 13.76 0.42
N GLY A 474 -5.42 14.64 -0.40
CA GLY A 474 -4.40 15.61 -0.01
C GLY A 474 -4.82 16.57 1.11
N GLY A 475 -6.03 17.13 1.04
CA GLY A 475 -6.58 17.97 2.11
C GLY A 475 -6.58 17.24 3.47
N LYS A 476 -6.99 15.97 3.48
CA LYS A 476 -6.99 15.14 4.70
C LYS A 476 -5.59 14.74 5.17
N VAL A 477 -4.62 14.60 4.26
CA VAL A 477 -3.21 14.41 4.65
C VAL A 477 -2.69 15.63 5.41
N LEU A 478 -2.98 16.85 4.93
CA LEU A 478 -2.55 18.07 5.61
C LEU A 478 -3.36 18.33 6.89
N GLN A 479 -4.65 17.98 6.92
CA GLN A 479 -5.43 17.95 8.18
C GLN A 479 -4.75 17.06 9.22
N ARG A 480 -4.26 15.89 8.79
CA ARG A 480 -3.58 14.94 9.67
C ARG A 480 -2.24 15.46 10.16
N ALA A 481 -1.44 16.05 9.28
CA ALA A 481 -0.17 16.68 9.64
C ALA A 481 -0.41 17.77 10.70
N CYS A 482 -1.37 18.67 10.47
CA CYS A 482 -1.77 19.70 11.43
C CYS A 482 -2.16 19.12 12.79
N GLY A 483 -3.09 18.15 12.81
CA GLY A 483 -3.57 17.51 14.04
C GLY A 483 -2.53 16.71 14.83
N HIS A 484 -1.41 16.34 14.20
CA HIS A 484 -0.35 15.54 14.82
C HIS A 484 0.95 16.35 14.99
N SER A 485 0.91 17.68 14.83
CA SER A 485 2.08 18.54 14.90
C SER A 485 2.79 18.56 16.25
N CYS A 486 2.09 18.24 17.35
CA CYS A 486 2.69 18.08 18.67
C CYS A 486 3.23 16.65 18.93
N SER A 487 3.11 15.73 17.96
CA SER A 487 3.46 14.31 18.10
C SER A 487 2.83 13.70 19.37
N ALA A 488 3.57 12.88 20.11
CA ALA A 488 3.12 12.18 21.31
C ALA A 488 3.39 12.97 22.62
N TYR A 489 3.40 14.31 22.55
CA TYR A 489 3.76 15.18 23.67
C TYR A 489 2.66 16.15 24.06
N GLU A 490 2.56 16.41 25.36
CA GLU A 490 1.69 17.42 25.92
C GLU A 490 2.32 18.81 25.75
N VAL A 491 1.59 19.72 25.12
CA VAL A 491 2.03 21.10 24.87
C VAL A 491 0.92 22.05 25.29
N PRO A 492 1.12 22.99 26.22
CA PRO A 492 0.04 23.85 26.71
C PRO A 492 -0.51 24.85 25.68
N ASN A 493 0.33 25.42 24.81
CA ASN A 493 -0.07 26.43 23.81
C ASN A 493 0.29 25.97 22.40
N VAL A 494 -0.66 26.01 21.46
CA VAL A 494 -0.49 25.43 20.13
C VAL A 494 -1.10 26.37 19.09
N TYR A 495 -0.29 26.78 18.11
CA TYR A 495 -0.75 27.41 16.88
C TYR A 495 -0.15 26.68 15.69
N VAL A 496 -0.97 26.06 14.85
CA VAL A 496 -0.50 25.35 13.66
C VAL A 496 -1.38 25.69 12.48
N GLU A 497 -0.79 26.09 11.37
CA GLU A 497 -1.46 26.19 10.07
C GLU A 497 -0.89 25.19 9.07
N ALA A 498 -1.75 24.52 8.28
CA ALA A 498 -1.34 23.59 7.23
C ALA A 498 -2.14 23.81 5.94
N HIS A 499 -1.44 23.84 4.80
CA HIS A 499 -2.05 24.09 3.49
C HIS A 499 -1.70 23.00 2.48
N ALA A 500 -2.72 22.45 1.83
CA ALA A 500 -2.59 21.52 0.70
C ALA A 500 -2.65 22.31 -0.61
N ILE A 501 -1.62 22.24 -1.44
CA ILE A 501 -1.48 23.09 -2.64
C ILE A 501 -1.40 22.28 -3.92
N TYR A 502 -2.24 22.62 -4.89
CA TYR A 502 -2.20 22.11 -6.25
C TYR A 502 -0.99 22.63 -7.02
N THR A 503 -0.35 21.71 -7.73
CA THR A 503 0.75 21.97 -8.67
C THR A 503 0.57 21.08 -9.91
N ASN A 504 1.43 21.22 -10.91
CA ASN A 504 1.53 20.33 -12.06
C ASN A 504 2.51 19.16 -11.84
N ASN A 505 2.97 18.94 -10.60
CA ASN A 505 3.71 17.74 -10.24
C ASN A 505 2.75 16.53 -10.20
N PRO A 506 3.28 15.29 -10.23
CA PRO A 506 2.46 14.08 -10.07
C PRO A 506 1.54 14.18 -8.84
N PRO A 507 0.33 13.62 -8.87
CA PRO A 507 -0.61 13.70 -7.76
C PRO A 507 0.00 13.09 -6.48
N CYS A 508 -0.35 13.66 -5.32
CA CYS A 508 -0.04 13.10 -4.01
C CYS A 508 -1.31 12.67 -3.29
N GLY A 509 -1.22 11.61 -2.50
CA GLY A 509 -2.36 10.97 -1.85
C GLY A 509 -1.92 10.21 -0.60
N ALA A 510 -2.71 9.20 -0.21
CA ALA A 510 -2.37 8.42 0.97
C ALA A 510 -1.06 7.68 0.77
N MET A 511 -0.17 7.77 1.76
CA MET A 511 0.91 6.79 1.96
C MET A 511 1.00 6.47 3.44
N ARG A 512 1.19 5.19 3.79
CA ARG A 512 1.26 4.68 5.18
C ARG A 512 1.94 5.67 6.14
N GLY A 513 1.20 6.13 7.15
CA GLY A 513 1.57 7.25 8.03
C GLY A 513 0.69 8.49 7.81
N PHE A 514 0.44 8.89 6.56
CA PHE A 514 -0.56 9.88 6.17
C PHE A 514 -0.35 11.24 6.85
N GLY A 515 0.70 11.98 6.49
CA GLY A 515 0.99 13.32 7.05
C GLY A 515 1.61 13.33 8.45
N SER A 516 1.26 12.38 9.32
CA SER A 516 1.79 12.35 10.69
C SER A 516 3.28 12.07 10.74
N ASN A 517 3.82 11.25 9.83
CA ASN A 517 5.25 10.94 9.81
C ASN A 517 6.10 12.20 9.56
N GLN A 518 5.65 13.05 8.62
CA GLN A 518 6.32 14.32 8.33
C GLN A 518 6.24 15.27 9.53
N ALA A 519 5.07 15.42 10.14
CA ALA A 519 4.90 16.24 11.34
C ALA A 519 5.75 15.75 12.53
N ASN A 520 5.82 14.42 12.73
CA ASN A 520 6.67 13.81 13.76
C ASN A 520 8.15 14.08 13.48
N PHE A 521 8.62 14.00 12.23
CA PHE A 521 10.01 14.30 11.89
C PHE A 521 10.42 15.71 12.34
N ALA A 522 9.58 16.73 12.08
CA ALA A 522 9.84 18.09 12.52
C ALA A 522 9.82 18.22 14.06
N MET A 523 8.78 17.70 14.73
CA MET A 523 8.65 17.80 16.18
C MET A 523 9.77 17.06 16.92
N GLU A 524 10.10 15.84 16.51
CA GLU A 524 11.22 15.06 17.09
C GLU A 524 12.56 15.76 16.88
N GLY A 525 12.76 16.40 15.72
CA GLY A 525 13.93 17.21 15.43
C GLY A 525 14.08 18.42 16.36
N CYS A 526 12.96 19.10 16.67
CA CYS A 526 12.93 20.18 17.66
C CYS A 526 13.25 19.67 19.07
N LEU A 527 12.71 18.52 19.48
CA LEU A 527 12.99 17.95 20.80
C LEU A 527 14.47 17.64 21.02
N ASP A 528 15.15 17.08 20.02
CA ASP A 528 16.58 16.80 20.13
C ASP A 528 17.41 18.08 20.30
N ARG A 529 17.00 19.20 19.69
CA ARG A 529 17.65 20.50 19.85
C ARG A 529 17.36 21.14 21.20
N LEU A 530 16.10 21.11 21.65
CA LEU A 530 15.72 21.61 22.97
C LEU A 530 16.41 20.81 24.09
N ALA A 531 16.57 19.49 23.94
CA ALA A 531 17.32 18.68 24.90
C ALA A 531 18.76 19.16 25.06
N GLN A 532 19.42 19.53 23.95
CA GLN A 532 20.78 20.08 23.96
C GLN A 532 20.83 21.45 24.67
N GLU A 533 19.86 22.33 24.42
CA GLU A 533 19.81 23.65 25.07
C GLU A 533 19.61 23.57 26.59
N VAL A 534 18.73 22.65 27.03
CA VAL A 534 18.44 22.39 28.45
C VAL A 534 19.58 21.62 29.14
N GLY A 535 20.37 20.87 28.38
CA GLY A 535 21.45 20.02 28.92
C GLY A 535 20.95 18.68 29.47
N ILE A 536 19.90 18.11 28.87
CA ILE A 536 19.36 16.78 29.17
C ILE A 536 19.45 15.89 27.93
N ASP A 537 19.31 14.57 28.08
CA ASP A 537 19.32 13.69 26.91
C ASP A 537 17.95 13.55 26.22
N GLY A 538 17.98 12.97 25.03
CA GLY A 538 16.81 12.84 24.16
C GLY A 538 15.72 11.94 24.73
N TRP A 539 16.05 10.99 25.61
CA TRP A 539 15.02 10.19 26.29
C TRP A 539 14.37 11.01 27.41
N ASP A 540 15.15 11.77 28.17
CA ASP A 540 14.65 12.54 29.32
C ASP A 540 13.66 13.64 28.89
N ILE A 541 13.94 14.39 27.81
CA ILE A 541 13.00 15.42 27.32
C ILE A 541 11.68 14.80 26.86
N ARG A 542 11.73 13.64 26.19
CA ARG A 542 10.55 12.92 25.73
C ARG A 542 9.74 12.39 26.90
N TRP A 543 10.41 11.84 27.92
CA TRP A 543 9.78 11.33 29.13
C TRP A 543 9.04 12.43 29.92
N ARG A 544 9.65 13.62 30.05
CA ARG A 544 9.06 14.76 30.76
C ARG A 544 7.78 15.27 30.14
N ASN A 545 7.65 15.17 28.81
CA ASN A 545 6.55 15.73 28.03
C ASN A 545 5.61 14.66 27.45
N ALA A 546 5.86 13.38 27.72
CA ALA A 546 5.09 12.27 27.19
C ALA A 546 3.61 12.37 27.58
N LEU A 547 2.71 12.19 26.61
CA LEU A 547 1.28 12.10 26.87
C LEU A 547 0.95 10.92 27.79
N GLU A 548 0.03 11.15 28.72
CA GLU A 548 -0.52 10.17 29.65
C GLU A 548 -2.04 10.23 29.69
N VAL A 549 -2.65 9.34 30.47
CA VAL A 549 -4.08 9.43 30.79
C VAL A 549 -4.32 10.77 31.50
N GLY A 550 -5.26 11.56 30.99
CA GLY A 550 -5.58 12.90 31.48
C GLY A 550 -4.83 14.04 30.79
N SER A 551 -3.77 13.75 30.02
CA SER A 551 -3.09 14.77 29.21
C SER A 551 -3.98 15.33 28.11
N ILE A 552 -3.71 16.56 27.70
CA ILE A 552 -4.38 17.23 26.59
C ILE A 552 -3.57 17.01 25.30
N PHE A 553 -4.20 16.35 24.32
CA PHE A 553 -3.61 16.16 22.99
C PHE A 553 -3.51 17.50 22.24
N GLY A 554 -2.67 17.58 21.19
CA GLY A 554 -2.43 18.84 20.45
C GLY A 554 -3.71 19.53 19.97
N THR A 555 -4.72 18.76 19.57
CA THR A 555 -6.03 19.26 19.11
C THR A 555 -6.98 19.69 20.25
N GLY A 556 -6.63 19.48 21.51
CA GLY A 556 -7.47 19.81 22.68
C GLY A 556 -8.21 18.62 23.30
N GLN A 557 -8.17 17.43 22.68
CA GLN A 557 -8.79 16.24 23.25
C GLN A 557 -8.09 15.81 24.56
N VAL A 558 -8.86 15.63 25.63
CA VAL A 558 -8.37 14.97 26.86
C VAL A 558 -8.27 13.47 26.64
N LEU A 559 -7.11 12.89 26.90
CA LEU A 559 -6.84 11.48 26.63
C LEU A 559 -7.35 10.58 27.77
N GLY A 560 -8.08 9.52 27.40
CA GLY A 560 -8.62 8.52 28.33
C GLY A 560 -7.73 7.29 28.48
N GLU A 561 -8.32 6.19 28.94
CA GLU A 561 -7.64 4.89 29.03
C GLU A 561 -7.11 4.43 27.65
N GLY A 562 -5.96 3.75 27.65
CA GLY A 562 -5.31 3.26 26.42
C GLY A 562 -4.12 4.10 25.93
N VAL A 563 -3.72 5.14 26.67
CA VAL A 563 -2.46 5.85 26.40
C VAL A 563 -1.27 4.98 26.80
N GLY A 564 -0.47 4.62 25.80
CA GLY A 564 0.62 3.65 25.91
C GLY A 564 2.03 4.22 25.87
N PHE A 565 2.18 5.52 25.63
CA PHE A 565 3.43 6.08 25.14
C PHE A 565 4.61 5.93 26.10
N LYS A 566 4.42 6.19 27.40
CA LYS A 566 5.47 5.96 28.40
C LYS A 566 5.90 4.50 28.53
N ARG A 567 4.99 3.54 28.30
CA ARG A 567 5.37 2.10 28.27
C ARG A 567 6.31 1.82 27.10
N CYS A 568 6.08 2.44 25.95
CA CYS A 568 6.98 2.34 24.80
C CYS A 568 8.35 2.99 25.09
N LEU A 569 8.38 4.18 25.70
CA LEU A 569 9.63 4.85 26.10
C LEU A 569 10.46 4.01 27.08
N GLU A 570 9.82 3.42 28.09
CA GLU A 570 10.50 2.57 29.07
C GLU A 570 11.03 1.29 28.40
N ALA A 571 10.27 0.67 27.49
CA ALA A 571 10.67 -0.56 26.80
C ALA A 571 11.94 -0.43 25.94
N VAL A 572 12.29 0.79 25.50
CA VAL A 572 13.50 1.04 24.69
C VAL A 572 14.61 1.74 25.47
N LYS A 573 14.36 2.11 26.73
CA LYS A 573 15.25 2.95 27.53
C LYS A 573 16.65 2.35 27.67
N ASP A 574 16.74 1.08 28.05
CA ASP A 574 18.02 0.41 28.24
C ASP A 574 18.81 0.34 26.92
N ALA A 575 18.13 0.08 25.80
CA ALA A 575 18.76 0.05 24.49
C ALA A 575 19.33 1.44 24.10
N TYR A 576 18.59 2.52 24.40
CA TYR A 576 19.05 3.89 24.14
C TYR A 576 20.21 4.29 25.07
N LYS A 577 20.04 4.14 26.40
CA LYS A 577 21.01 4.63 27.40
C LYS A 577 22.31 3.81 27.41
N SER A 578 22.29 2.55 26.99
CA SER A 578 23.49 1.71 26.91
C SER A 578 24.26 1.86 25.59
N ALA A 579 23.62 2.38 24.54
CA ALA A 579 24.27 2.57 23.26
C ALA A 579 25.17 3.80 23.25
N ARG A 580 26.34 3.69 22.63
CA ARG A 580 27.30 4.79 22.48
C ARG A 580 26.78 5.88 21.54
N TYR A 581 26.19 5.48 20.42
CA TYR A 581 25.59 6.35 19.43
C TYR A 581 24.17 5.88 19.15
N ALA A 582 23.18 6.63 19.64
CA ALA A 582 21.78 6.30 19.43
C ALA A 582 20.92 7.54 19.21
N GLY A 583 19.98 7.43 18.28
CA GLY A 583 18.84 8.33 18.15
C GLY A 583 17.58 7.66 18.69
N ILE A 584 16.66 8.44 19.23
CA ILE A 584 15.36 7.98 19.71
C ILE A 584 14.26 8.85 19.12
N ALA A 585 13.15 8.26 18.70
CA ALA A 585 11.99 8.99 18.23
C ALA A 585 10.67 8.40 18.72
N GLY A 586 9.74 9.26 19.13
CA GLY A 586 8.39 8.92 19.52
C GLY A 586 7.34 9.30 18.47
N ALA A 587 6.24 8.56 18.43
CA ALA A 587 5.12 8.86 17.54
C ALA A 587 3.79 8.37 18.10
N VAL A 588 2.73 9.08 17.71
CA VAL A 588 1.33 8.66 17.87
C VAL A 588 0.67 8.58 16.50
N LYS A 589 -0.21 7.59 16.32
CA LYS A 589 -1.01 7.46 15.11
C LYS A 589 -2.45 7.09 15.43
N ASN A 590 -3.40 7.75 14.79
CA ASN A 590 -4.82 7.44 14.89
C ASN A 590 -5.18 6.06 14.33
N VAL A 591 -6.22 5.46 14.92
CA VAL A 591 -7.04 4.38 14.34
C VAL A 591 -8.40 4.98 13.98
N GLY A 592 -8.92 4.59 12.81
CA GLY A 592 -10.11 5.21 12.24
C GLY A 592 -9.80 6.52 11.54
N VAL A 593 -10.66 6.92 10.61
CA VAL A 593 -10.50 8.19 9.87
C VAL A 593 -10.66 9.37 10.83
N GLY A 594 -11.64 9.31 11.73
CA GLY A 594 -11.91 10.35 12.74
C GLY A 594 -12.31 11.71 12.18
N ASN A 595 -12.10 12.76 12.97
CA ASN A 595 -12.42 14.15 12.68
C ASN A 595 -13.89 14.38 12.31
N GLY A 596 -14.82 13.70 13.00
CA GLY A 596 -16.26 13.87 12.79
C GLY A 596 -16.86 12.97 11.71
N LEU A 597 -16.04 12.18 11.01
CA LEU A 597 -16.53 11.29 9.96
C LEU A 597 -17.16 10.03 10.58
N PRO A 598 -18.41 9.70 10.20
CA PRO A 598 -19.02 8.42 10.56
C PRO A 598 -18.23 7.24 10.00
N GLU A 599 -18.04 6.21 10.82
CA GLU A 599 -17.32 5.01 10.42
C GLU A 599 -18.16 3.76 10.63
N TYR A 600 -18.21 2.93 9.58
CA TYR A 600 -19.03 1.73 9.56
C TYR A 600 -18.18 0.46 9.41
N GLY A 601 -18.62 -0.62 10.03
CA GLY A 601 -18.11 -1.98 9.80
C GLY A 601 -19.26 -2.94 9.59
N ARG A 602 -19.19 -3.78 8.57
CA ARG A 602 -20.23 -4.78 8.28
C ARG A 602 -19.59 -6.08 7.84
N ALA A 603 -20.14 -7.18 8.34
CA ALA A 603 -19.71 -8.53 8.02
C ALA A 603 -20.87 -9.50 8.17
N SER A 604 -20.75 -10.67 7.53
CA SER A 604 -21.65 -11.79 7.75
C SER A 604 -20.91 -13.10 7.95
N VAL A 605 -21.57 -14.02 8.64
CA VAL A 605 -21.14 -15.41 8.79
C VAL A 605 -22.24 -16.29 8.22
N GLU A 606 -21.94 -16.95 7.11
CA GLU A 606 -22.83 -17.87 6.41
C GLU A 606 -22.46 -19.31 6.79
N VAL A 607 -23.45 -20.12 7.17
CA VAL A 607 -23.27 -21.54 7.43
C VAL A 607 -23.52 -22.30 6.14
N ARG A 608 -22.53 -23.04 5.65
CA ARG A 608 -22.62 -23.83 4.42
C ARG A 608 -23.26 -25.18 4.65
N GLU A 609 -23.64 -25.85 3.57
CA GLU A 609 -24.29 -27.17 3.60
C GLU A 609 -23.47 -28.24 4.31
N ASP A 610 -22.14 -28.18 4.20
CA ASP A 610 -21.19 -29.09 4.87
C ASP A 610 -20.91 -28.72 6.34
N GLY A 611 -21.58 -27.70 6.88
CA GLY A 611 -21.36 -27.16 8.23
C GLY A 611 -20.11 -26.29 8.37
N SER A 612 -19.36 -26.04 7.28
CA SER A 612 -18.31 -25.02 7.26
C SER A 612 -18.91 -23.61 7.26
N LEU A 613 -18.08 -22.62 7.59
CA LEU A 613 -18.47 -21.22 7.66
C LEU A 613 -17.79 -20.42 6.55
N LEU A 614 -18.54 -19.47 6.01
CA LEU A 614 -18.03 -18.43 5.14
C LEU A 614 -18.18 -17.07 5.85
N VAL A 615 -17.04 -16.47 6.19
CA VAL A 615 -16.98 -15.10 6.68
C VAL A 615 -16.90 -14.16 5.48
N ARG A 616 -17.88 -13.26 5.36
CA ARG A 616 -17.86 -12.19 4.37
C ARG A 616 -17.60 -10.86 5.05
N HIS A 617 -16.73 -10.05 4.46
CA HIS A 617 -16.44 -8.70 4.94
C HIS A 617 -16.08 -7.79 3.78
N SER A 618 -15.88 -6.50 4.07
CA SER A 618 -15.67 -5.46 3.05
C SER A 618 -14.25 -4.89 2.98
N TRP A 619 -13.34 -5.38 3.81
CA TRP A 619 -11.94 -4.94 3.83
C TRP A 619 -11.08 -5.59 2.74
N THR A 620 -10.19 -4.80 2.15
CA THR A 620 -9.18 -5.22 1.20
C THR A 620 -8.00 -5.90 1.89
N GLU A 621 -7.71 -7.15 1.50
CA GLU A 621 -6.45 -7.81 1.81
C GLU A 621 -5.37 -7.41 0.80
N MET A 622 -4.39 -6.63 1.26
CA MET A 622 -3.25 -6.16 0.48
C MET A 622 -1.90 -6.64 1.04
N GLY A 623 -1.93 -7.65 1.92
CA GLY A 623 -0.76 -8.24 2.56
C GLY A 623 -0.77 -8.18 4.08
N GLN A 624 -1.52 -7.24 4.66
CA GLN A 624 -1.56 -6.97 6.11
C GLN A 624 -2.25 -8.08 6.94
N GLY A 625 -2.99 -8.99 6.32
CA GLY A 625 -3.59 -10.15 6.98
C GLY A 625 -4.94 -9.87 7.64
N VAL A 626 -5.78 -9.01 7.05
CA VAL A 626 -7.14 -8.77 7.54
C VAL A 626 -8.00 -10.03 7.43
N HIS A 627 -7.82 -10.86 6.38
CA HIS A 627 -8.54 -12.14 6.28
C HIS A 627 -8.22 -13.05 7.46
N THR A 628 -6.94 -13.23 7.79
CA THR A 628 -6.49 -14.04 8.92
C THR A 628 -7.09 -13.54 10.23
N VAL A 629 -7.03 -12.23 10.48
CA VAL A 629 -7.54 -11.65 11.72
C VAL A 629 -9.04 -11.87 11.85
N LEU A 630 -9.81 -11.68 10.79
CA LEU A 630 -11.27 -11.86 10.82
C LEU A 630 -11.67 -13.34 10.90
N GLN A 631 -10.90 -14.23 10.28
CA GLN A 631 -11.03 -15.68 10.46
C GLN A 631 -10.76 -16.10 11.92
N GLN A 632 -9.71 -15.57 12.55
CA GLN A 632 -9.41 -15.82 13.96
C GLN A 632 -10.48 -15.28 14.91
N VAL A 633 -11.06 -14.11 14.62
CA VAL A 633 -12.20 -13.60 15.40
C VAL A 633 -13.37 -14.57 15.33
N ALA A 634 -13.75 -15.04 14.14
CA ALA A 634 -14.83 -16.01 14.00
C ALA A 634 -14.50 -17.33 14.73
N CYS A 635 -13.27 -17.83 14.61
CA CYS A 635 -12.81 -19.04 15.28
C CYS A 635 -12.85 -18.90 16.80
N GLU A 636 -12.37 -17.79 17.35
CA GLU A 636 -12.36 -17.50 18.79
C GLU A 636 -13.79 -17.47 19.34
N GLU A 637 -14.68 -16.75 18.66
CA GLU A 637 -16.06 -16.57 19.10
C GLU A 637 -16.88 -17.86 19.04
N LEU A 638 -16.57 -18.76 18.11
CA LEU A 638 -17.31 -20.00 17.89
C LEU A 638 -16.59 -21.26 18.43
N ALA A 639 -15.47 -21.09 19.14
CA ALA A 639 -14.72 -22.21 19.71
C ALA A 639 -15.56 -23.05 20.69
N SER A 640 -16.47 -22.42 21.44
CA SER A 640 -17.34 -23.13 22.40
C SER A 640 -18.34 -24.09 21.75
N VAL A 641 -18.56 -23.97 20.43
CA VAL A 641 -19.47 -24.83 19.66
C VAL A 641 -18.71 -25.74 18.68
N GLY A 642 -17.40 -25.89 18.88
CA GLY A 642 -16.57 -26.85 18.17
C GLY A 642 -16.11 -26.42 16.77
N VAL A 643 -16.24 -25.14 16.42
CA VAL A 643 -15.70 -24.60 15.17
C VAL A 643 -14.18 -24.50 15.27
N GLU A 644 -13.48 -25.15 14.35
CA GLU A 644 -12.04 -25.04 14.18
C GLU A 644 -11.71 -24.11 13.01
N LEU A 645 -10.47 -23.59 12.99
CA LEU A 645 -10.02 -22.67 11.96
C LEU A 645 -10.21 -23.21 10.52
N LYS A 646 -9.96 -24.52 10.33
CA LYS A 646 -10.10 -25.21 9.03
C LYS A 646 -11.53 -25.21 8.49
N ASN A 647 -12.53 -24.96 9.35
CA ASN A 647 -13.93 -24.89 8.96
C ASN A 647 -14.32 -23.49 8.45
N ILE A 648 -13.41 -22.50 8.46
CA ILE A 648 -13.75 -21.11 8.15
C ILE A 648 -13.03 -20.66 6.88
N SER A 649 -13.79 -20.17 5.91
CA SER A 649 -13.29 -19.52 4.70
C SER A 649 -13.67 -18.03 4.66
N VAL A 650 -12.97 -17.23 3.86
CA VAL A 650 -13.17 -15.77 3.78
C VAL A 650 -13.46 -15.36 2.33
N ARG A 651 -14.39 -14.42 2.12
CA ARG A 651 -14.70 -13.84 0.79
C ARG A 651 -15.05 -12.35 0.88
N VAL A 652 -14.64 -11.58 -0.14
CA VAL A 652 -14.87 -10.13 -0.26
C VAL A 652 -15.33 -9.78 -1.67
N ASP A 653 -16.53 -9.23 -1.80
CA ASP A 653 -17.11 -8.73 -3.04
C ASP A 653 -18.24 -7.72 -2.75
N THR A 654 -18.78 -7.10 -3.80
CA THR A 654 -19.87 -6.13 -3.66
C THR A 654 -21.29 -6.71 -3.63
N GLU A 655 -21.49 -8.03 -3.56
CA GLU A 655 -22.81 -8.68 -3.65
C GLU A 655 -23.73 -8.35 -2.47
N ARG A 656 -23.18 -8.26 -1.26
CA ARG A 656 -23.97 -8.18 -0.03
C ARG A 656 -24.31 -6.73 0.40
N GLU A 657 -24.04 -5.73 -0.45
CA GLU A 657 -24.26 -4.31 -0.15
C GLU A 657 -23.73 -3.90 1.24
N PHE A 658 -22.42 -4.10 1.45
CA PHE A 658 -21.71 -3.79 2.70
C PHE A 658 -20.79 -2.56 2.53
N PRO A 659 -21.33 -1.34 2.34
CA PRO A 659 -20.50 -0.15 2.11
C PRO A 659 -19.80 0.28 3.41
N THR A 660 -18.57 -0.22 3.63
CA THR A 660 -17.76 0.15 4.81
C THR A 660 -16.64 1.14 4.49
N GLY A 661 -16.61 1.66 3.26
CA GLY A 661 -15.53 2.50 2.74
C GLY A 661 -14.21 1.74 2.52
N GLN A 662 -13.12 2.48 2.43
CA GLN A 662 -11.80 1.98 2.08
C GLN A 662 -11.05 1.34 3.24
N THR A 663 -10.12 0.45 2.91
CA THR A 663 -9.13 -0.11 3.83
C THR A 663 -7.98 0.88 4.01
N THR A 664 -8.21 1.82 4.92
CA THR A 664 -7.27 2.89 5.28
C THR A 664 -7.30 3.13 6.80
N ALA A 665 -6.51 4.09 7.29
CA ALA A 665 -6.52 4.59 8.66
C ALA A 665 -6.46 3.50 9.76
N SER A 666 -5.81 2.36 9.48
CA SER A 666 -5.63 1.24 10.41
C SER A 666 -6.94 0.68 11.01
N ARG A 667 -8.09 0.89 10.37
CA ARG A 667 -9.42 0.64 10.96
C ARG A 667 -10.01 -0.75 10.69
N GLY A 668 -9.48 -1.48 9.69
CA GLY A 668 -10.07 -2.73 9.20
C GLY A 668 -10.15 -3.83 10.26
N THR A 669 -9.10 -4.00 11.07
CA THR A 669 -9.11 -4.93 12.20
C THR A 669 -10.16 -4.57 13.25
N PHE A 670 -10.24 -3.28 13.61
CA PHE A 670 -11.15 -2.82 14.67
C PHE A 670 -12.61 -2.99 14.24
N LEU A 671 -13.00 -2.39 13.11
CA LEU A 671 -14.39 -2.37 12.67
C LEU A 671 -14.83 -3.73 12.09
N GLY A 672 -13.96 -4.39 11.33
CA GLY A 672 -14.22 -5.73 10.82
C GLY A 672 -14.31 -6.76 11.95
N GLY A 673 -13.40 -6.71 12.92
CA GLY A 673 -13.38 -7.63 14.05
C GLY A 673 -14.65 -7.52 14.89
N LEU A 674 -15.08 -6.30 15.20
CA LEU A 674 -16.34 -6.08 15.91
C LEU A 674 -17.55 -6.57 15.11
N ALA A 675 -17.59 -6.34 13.79
CA ALA A 675 -18.68 -6.79 12.94
C ALA A 675 -18.78 -8.33 12.89
N VAL A 676 -17.65 -9.02 12.68
CA VAL A 676 -17.59 -10.49 12.68
C VAL A 676 -17.98 -11.04 14.05
N LYS A 677 -17.46 -10.45 15.14
CA LYS A 677 -17.82 -10.84 16.50
C LYS A 677 -19.34 -10.80 16.72
N ARG A 678 -20.00 -9.69 16.36
CA ARG A 678 -21.46 -9.56 16.50
C ARG A 678 -22.23 -10.53 15.59
N ALA A 679 -21.72 -10.82 14.40
CA ALA A 679 -22.32 -11.84 13.52
C ALA A 679 -22.24 -13.24 14.15
N CYS A 680 -21.10 -13.59 14.75
CA CYS A 680 -20.93 -14.84 15.50
C CYS A 680 -21.81 -14.91 16.75
N GLU A 681 -22.04 -13.79 17.44
CA GLU A 681 -22.97 -13.73 18.58
C GLU A 681 -24.40 -14.09 18.15
N LYS A 682 -24.89 -13.52 17.05
CA LYS A 682 -26.20 -13.88 16.46
C LYS A 682 -26.27 -15.34 16.04
N LEU A 683 -25.20 -15.86 15.44
CA LEU A 683 -25.12 -17.29 15.08
C LEU A 683 -25.22 -18.17 16.33
N LYS A 684 -24.51 -17.84 17.42
CA LYS A 684 -24.56 -18.58 18.69
C LYS A 684 -25.96 -18.56 19.31
N GLU A 685 -26.64 -17.41 19.26
CA GLU A 685 -28.01 -17.26 19.74
C GLU A 685 -28.99 -18.15 18.96
N GLU A 686 -28.89 -18.17 17.63
CA GLU A 686 -29.73 -19.02 16.77
C GLU A 686 -29.39 -20.51 16.92
N LEU A 687 -28.11 -20.83 17.14
CA LEU A 687 -27.66 -22.21 17.32
C LEU A 687 -28.34 -22.84 18.54
N ASN A 688 -28.46 -22.16 19.68
CA ASN A 688 -29.26 -22.57 20.84
C ASN A 688 -29.20 -24.09 21.20
N GLY A 689 -28.05 -24.74 21.04
CA GLY A 689 -27.85 -26.18 21.28
C GLY A 689 -28.10 -27.12 20.08
N SER A 690 -28.60 -26.63 18.95
CA SER A 690 -28.64 -27.32 17.65
C SER A 690 -27.25 -27.57 17.07
N LEU A 691 -27.18 -28.45 16.06
CA LEU A 691 -25.98 -28.66 15.25
C LEU A 691 -25.83 -27.53 14.22
N LEU A 692 -24.59 -27.12 13.93
CA LEU A 692 -24.32 -26.11 12.87
C LEU A 692 -24.94 -26.50 11.53
N SER A 693 -24.91 -27.79 11.17
CA SER A 693 -25.52 -28.31 9.94
C SER A 693 -27.02 -28.03 9.83
N GLU A 694 -27.74 -27.84 10.94
CA GLU A 694 -29.18 -27.48 10.94
C GLU A 694 -29.43 -26.02 10.53
N LEU A 695 -28.37 -25.19 10.51
CA LEU A 695 -28.41 -23.81 10.07
C LEU A 695 -27.86 -23.62 8.65
N ALA A 696 -27.62 -24.70 7.90
CA ALA A 696 -27.13 -24.64 6.53
C ALA A 696 -27.94 -23.66 5.66
N GLY A 697 -27.23 -22.80 4.93
CA GLY A 697 -27.79 -21.74 4.09
C GLY A 697 -28.19 -20.46 4.84
N LYS A 698 -28.19 -20.45 6.18
CA LYS A 698 -28.45 -19.21 6.95
C LYS A 698 -27.20 -18.32 6.98
N GLU A 699 -27.44 -17.01 6.88
CA GLU A 699 -26.42 -15.97 6.95
C GLU A 699 -26.73 -14.98 8.06
N PHE A 700 -25.78 -14.81 8.98
CA PHE A 700 -25.89 -13.91 10.12
C PHE A 700 -25.11 -12.64 9.83
N THR A 701 -25.80 -11.53 9.59
CA THR A 701 -25.18 -10.24 9.28
C THR A 701 -25.16 -9.33 10.51
N ALA A 702 -24.06 -8.61 10.72
CA ALA A 702 -23.97 -7.58 11.75
C ALA A 702 -23.29 -6.31 11.23
N GLU A 703 -23.70 -5.18 11.83
CA GLU A 703 -23.21 -3.85 11.52
C GLU A 703 -22.71 -3.16 12.79
N ILE A 704 -21.65 -2.39 12.64
CA ILE A 704 -21.05 -1.49 13.62
C ILE A 704 -21.19 -0.09 13.06
N ASP A 705 -21.86 0.77 13.81
CA ASP A 705 -21.93 2.19 13.55
C ASP A 705 -21.12 2.92 14.62
N PHE A 706 -20.08 3.65 14.21
CA PHE A 706 -19.14 4.33 15.09
C PHE A 706 -19.12 5.84 14.77
N LYS A 707 -20.06 6.58 15.39
CA LYS A 707 -20.28 8.03 15.22
C LYS A 707 -19.91 8.84 16.47
N VAL A 708 -18.77 8.52 17.08
CA VAL A 708 -18.35 9.13 18.36
C VAL A 708 -17.19 10.12 18.22
N THR A 709 -16.76 10.40 16.99
CA THR A 709 -15.69 11.39 16.76
C THR A 709 -16.29 12.73 16.35
N GLN A 710 -15.56 13.82 16.66
CA GLN A 710 -15.92 15.19 16.33
C GLN A 710 -14.82 15.83 15.44
N PRO A 711 -15.16 16.87 14.65
CA PRO A 711 -14.17 17.68 13.96
C PRO A 711 -13.10 18.22 14.90
N MET A 712 -11.87 18.35 14.43
CA MET A 712 -10.74 18.79 15.27
C MET A 712 -10.84 20.24 15.74
N ASP A 713 -11.66 21.05 15.07
CA ASP A 713 -11.96 22.45 15.37
C ASP A 713 -13.25 22.60 16.20
N ASP A 714 -13.85 21.51 16.66
CA ASP A 714 -14.99 21.54 17.58
C ASP A 714 -14.56 22.17 18.92
N PRO A 715 -15.21 23.26 19.40
CA PRO A 715 -14.88 23.88 20.68
C PRO A 715 -15.17 22.97 21.90
N ASN A 716 -15.96 21.91 21.71
CA ASN A 716 -16.27 20.90 22.72
C ASN A 716 -15.70 19.52 22.34
N LEU A 717 -14.50 19.50 21.74
CA LEU A 717 -13.84 18.27 21.31
C LEU A 717 -13.58 17.31 22.49
N GLU A 718 -14.38 16.26 22.58
CA GLU A 718 -14.17 15.13 23.49
C GLU A 718 -13.33 14.03 22.82
N ARG A 719 -13.55 13.79 21.54
CA ARG A 719 -12.89 12.70 20.81
C ARG A 719 -12.69 13.03 19.34
N SER A 720 -11.44 13.09 18.90
CA SER A 720 -11.09 13.29 17.50
C SER A 720 -10.99 11.99 16.70
N HIS A 721 -10.62 10.87 17.35
CA HIS A 721 -10.35 9.58 16.70
C HIS A 721 -10.91 8.40 17.51
N ILE A 722 -11.07 7.23 16.87
CA ILE A 722 -11.55 6.02 17.56
C ILE A 722 -10.64 5.69 18.75
N CYS A 723 -9.36 5.58 18.46
CA CYS A 723 -8.28 5.44 19.43
C CYS A 723 -6.93 5.80 18.76
N PHE A 724 -5.84 5.65 19.52
CA PHE A 724 -4.48 5.89 19.05
C PHE A 724 -3.61 4.67 19.30
N GLY A 725 -2.67 4.42 18.38
CA GLY A 725 -1.51 3.57 18.59
C GLY A 725 -0.28 4.41 18.91
N TRP A 726 0.62 3.85 19.71
CA TRP A 726 1.80 4.53 20.22
C TRP A 726 3.07 3.78 19.82
N GLY A 727 4.12 4.49 19.45
CA GLY A 727 5.38 3.88 19.04
C GLY A 727 6.59 4.69 19.49
N VAL A 728 7.65 3.99 19.87
CA VAL A 728 8.98 4.57 20.08
C VAL A 728 10.00 3.69 19.37
N GLN A 729 10.93 4.32 18.66
CA GLN A 729 12.01 3.63 17.96
C GLN A 729 13.36 4.19 18.40
N VAL A 730 14.36 3.31 18.52
CA VAL A 730 15.76 3.65 18.78
C VAL A 730 16.60 3.13 17.63
N ALA A 731 17.38 4.02 17.02
CA ALA A 731 18.34 3.70 15.96
C ALA A 731 19.75 3.72 16.56
N ILE A 732 20.45 2.59 16.52
CA ILE A 732 21.79 2.43 17.10
C ILE A 732 22.82 2.39 15.98
N LEU A 733 23.81 3.28 16.07
CA LEU A 733 24.90 3.36 15.10
C LEU A 733 26.16 2.66 15.64
N GLY A 734 26.91 2.04 14.73
CA GLY A 734 28.25 1.55 15.00
C GLY A 734 29.28 2.67 15.09
N ASP A 735 30.49 2.34 15.51
CA ASP A 735 31.63 3.28 15.51
C ASP A 735 31.98 3.79 14.10
N ASP A 736 31.55 3.08 13.03
CA ASP A 736 31.71 3.51 11.64
C ASP A 736 30.58 4.44 11.15
N GLY A 737 29.67 4.85 12.04
CA GLY A 737 28.54 5.71 11.75
C GLY A 737 27.40 5.04 10.99
N LYS A 738 27.46 3.72 10.74
CA LYS A 738 26.40 3.00 10.05
C LYS A 738 25.34 2.51 11.03
N LEU A 739 24.10 2.48 10.56
CA LEU A 739 22.99 1.90 11.30
C LEU A 739 23.20 0.39 11.47
N GLN A 740 23.30 -0.05 12.72
CA GLN A 740 23.51 -1.46 13.06
C GLN A 740 22.22 -2.14 13.49
N LYS A 741 21.38 -1.42 14.25
CA LYS A 741 20.20 -1.99 14.88
C LYS A 741 19.08 -0.98 15.04
N VAL A 742 17.84 -1.42 14.86
CA VAL A 742 16.64 -0.65 15.20
C VAL A 742 15.83 -1.40 16.25
N VAL A 743 15.58 -0.77 17.39
CA VAL A 743 14.70 -1.30 18.43
C VAL A 743 13.37 -0.55 18.35
N ALA A 744 12.28 -1.28 18.13
CA ALA A 744 10.95 -0.70 17.99
C ALA A 744 9.98 -1.24 19.05
N ALA A 745 9.41 -0.34 19.86
CA ALA A 745 8.36 -0.66 20.82
C ALA A 745 7.05 -0.01 20.39
N HIS A 746 5.98 -0.80 20.32
CA HIS A 746 4.65 -0.32 19.94
C HIS A 746 3.61 -0.79 20.95
N ASP A 747 2.75 0.13 21.38
CA ASP A 747 1.52 -0.21 22.07
C ASP A 747 0.37 -0.23 21.05
N VAL A 748 -0.13 -1.44 20.82
CA VAL A 748 -1.20 -1.74 19.87
C VAL A 748 -2.46 -2.26 20.56
N GLY A 749 -2.53 -2.13 21.89
CA GLY A 749 -3.57 -2.76 22.69
C GLY A 749 -3.48 -4.29 22.63
N LYS A 750 -4.55 -4.94 22.16
CA LYS A 750 -4.61 -6.41 22.07
C LYS A 750 -4.00 -6.90 20.75
N VAL A 751 -2.95 -7.71 20.85
CA VAL A 751 -2.36 -8.40 19.68
C VAL A 751 -3.34 -9.45 19.15
N MET A 752 -3.77 -9.29 17.89
CA MET A 752 -4.69 -10.22 17.22
C MET A 752 -3.97 -11.43 16.64
N ASN A 753 -2.83 -11.21 15.98
CA ASN A 753 -1.95 -12.25 15.46
C ASN A 753 -0.51 -11.79 15.61
N ARG A 754 0.33 -12.59 16.29
CA ARG A 754 1.69 -12.18 16.62
C ARG A 754 2.60 -12.09 15.40
N ASN A 755 2.50 -13.06 14.48
CA ASN A 755 3.32 -13.09 13.27
C ASN A 755 3.03 -11.88 12.37
N LEU A 756 1.74 -11.55 12.18
CA LEU A 756 1.32 -10.42 11.36
C LEU A 756 1.71 -9.07 11.95
N LEU A 757 1.56 -8.90 13.27
CA LEU A 757 1.94 -7.66 13.96
C LEU A 757 3.44 -7.37 13.81
N GLU A 758 4.29 -8.36 14.11
CA GLU A 758 5.74 -8.23 13.97
C GLU A 758 6.12 -7.86 12.53
N GLY A 759 5.55 -8.56 11.53
CA GLY A 759 5.80 -8.25 10.12
C GLY A 759 5.35 -6.85 9.70
N GLN A 760 4.25 -6.34 10.26
CA GLN A 760 3.79 -4.98 10.01
C GLN A 760 4.74 -3.93 10.61
N ILE A 761 5.33 -4.20 11.78
CA ILE A 761 6.34 -3.35 12.42
C ILE A 761 7.63 -3.36 11.60
N GLU A 762 8.17 -4.54 11.28
CA GLU A 762 9.39 -4.71 10.48
C GLU A 762 9.28 -4.04 9.11
N GLY A 763 8.15 -4.22 8.42
CA GLY A 763 7.87 -3.54 7.16
C GLY A 763 7.75 -2.02 7.29
N SER A 764 7.23 -1.52 8.42
CA SER A 764 7.17 -0.08 8.67
C SER A 764 8.55 0.52 8.94
N VAL A 765 9.41 -0.20 9.66
CA VAL A 765 10.81 0.20 9.88
C VAL A 765 11.55 0.25 8.55
N HIS A 766 11.40 -0.76 7.69
CA HIS A 766 12.00 -0.76 6.35
C HIS A 766 11.62 0.47 5.52
N MET A 767 10.32 0.77 5.41
CA MET A 767 9.86 1.97 4.71
C MET A 767 10.33 3.26 5.37
N GLY A 768 10.37 3.30 6.71
CA GLY A 768 10.88 4.45 7.47
C GLY A 768 12.36 4.72 7.21
N LEU A 769 13.19 3.68 7.24
CA LEU A 769 14.61 3.78 6.89
C LEU A 769 14.81 4.22 5.45
N GLY A 770 14.00 3.71 4.52
CA GLY A 770 13.95 4.15 3.14
C GLY A 770 13.75 5.66 3.06
N HIS A 771 12.63 6.15 3.60
CA HIS A 771 12.26 7.57 3.63
C HIS A 771 13.31 8.45 4.31
N SER A 772 13.97 7.98 5.37
CA SER A 772 14.95 8.79 6.09
C SER A 772 16.35 8.82 5.45
N LEU A 773 16.75 7.77 4.72
CA LEU A 773 18.16 7.58 4.34
C LEU A 773 18.45 7.46 2.85
N THR A 774 17.49 6.96 2.05
CA THR A 774 17.83 6.44 0.71
C THR A 774 16.80 6.70 -0.38
N GLU A 775 15.52 6.81 -0.04
CA GLU A 775 14.45 6.91 -1.02
C GLU A 775 14.18 8.35 -1.41
N GLU A 776 14.06 8.58 -2.71
CA GLU A 776 13.76 9.90 -3.27
C GLU A 776 13.01 9.75 -4.60
N PHE A 777 11.87 10.44 -4.72
CA PHE A 777 11.13 10.55 -5.96
C PHE A 777 11.35 11.94 -6.59
N VAL A 778 12.31 12.02 -7.51
CA VAL A 778 12.76 13.29 -8.09
C VAL A 778 11.81 13.74 -9.20
N VAL A 779 11.32 14.98 -9.07
CA VAL A 779 10.47 15.65 -10.05
C VAL A 779 11.10 16.99 -10.40
N GLU A 780 11.31 17.24 -11.70
CA GLU A 780 11.85 18.51 -12.19
C GLU A 780 10.94 19.06 -13.29
N GLY A 781 10.44 20.28 -13.12
CA GLY A 781 9.53 20.91 -14.08
C GLY A 781 8.25 20.11 -14.32
N GLY A 782 7.77 19.35 -13.33
CA GLY A 782 6.60 18.48 -13.43
C GLY A 782 6.88 17.11 -14.08
N TYR A 783 8.11 16.87 -14.53
CA TYR A 783 8.53 15.59 -15.12
C TYR A 783 9.22 14.70 -14.09
N ILE A 784 8.88 13.41 -14.12
CA ILE A 784 9.49 12.38 -13.26
C ILE A 784 10.90 12.06 -13.78
N LYS A 785 11.91 12.18 -12.91
CA LYS A 785 13.32 11.85 -13.23
C LYS A 785 13.75 10.49 -12.71
N THR A 786 12.97 9.90 -11.81
CA THR A 786 13.18 8.54 -11.29
C THR A 786 12.01 7.62 -11.68
N PRO A 787 11.84 7.23 -12.96
CA PRO A 787 10.67 6.48 -13.44
C PRO A 787 10.75 4.96 -13.20
N THR A 788 11.76 4.46 -12.49
CA THR A 788 12.02 3.02 -12.33
C THR A 788 12.00 2.62 -10.87
N LEU A 789 11.77 1.33 -10.55
CA LEU A 789 11.96 0.85 -9.17
C LEU A 789 13.42 0.96 -8.74
N LYS A 790 14.36 0.72 -9.67
CA LYS A 790 15.80 0.86 -9.41
C LYS A 790 16.20 2.25 -8.93
N SER A 791 15.55 3.29 -9.46
CA SER A 791 15.87 4.67 -9.11
C SER A 791 15.26 5.14 -7.79
N GLN A 792 14.41 4.34 -7.13
CA GLN A 792 13.76 4.74 -5.88
C GLN A 792 14.64 4.54 -4.64
N GLY A 793 15.83 3.94 -4.73
CA GLY A 793 16.72 3.78 -3.59
C GLY A 793 16.25 2.80 -2.50
N ILE A 794 15.28 1.92 -2.80
CA ILE A 794 14.71 0.98 -1.82
C ILE A 794 15.81 0.08 -1.23
N ILE A 795 15.86 0.01 0.10
CA ILE A 795 16.87 -0.78 0.82
C ILE A 795 16.65 -2.28 0.52
N PRO A 796 17.64 -2.99 -0.04
CA PRO A 796 17.56 -4.44 -0.27
C PRO A 796 17.85 -5.22 1.02
N ALA A 797 17.60 -6.53 1.02
CA ALA A 797 17.80 -7.41 2.19
C ALA A 797 19.18 -7.23 2.88
N LYS A 798 20.27 -7.17 2.11
CA LYS A 798 21.63 -6.97 2.64
C LYS A 798 21.88 -5.63 3.35
N GLY A 799 21.02 -4.64 3.11
CA GLY A 799 21.14 -3.29 3.66
C GLY A 799 20.29 -3.08 4.90
N MET A 800 19.50 -4.07 5.31
CA MET A 800 18.70 -3.98 6.52
C MET A 800 19.57 -4.14 7.77
N PRO A 801 19.39 -3.29 8.80
CA PRO A 801 19.99 -3.48 10.10
C PRO A 801 19.34 -4.65 10.85
N GLU A 802 19.89 -4.98 12.02
CA GLU A 802 19.27 -5.88 13.00
C GLU A 802 17.93 -5.35 13.51
#